data_AF-A0A354I3B9-F1
#
_entry.id   AF-A0A354I3B9-F1
#
_cell.length_a   1.000
_cell.length_b   1.000
_cell.length_c   1.000
_cell.angle_alpha   90.00
_cell.angle_beta   90.00
_cell.angle_gamma   90.00
#
_symmetry.space_group_name_H-M   'P 1'
#
loop_
_entity.id
_entity.type
_entity.pdbx_description
1 polymer ?
#
loop_
_entity_poly.entity_id
_entity_poly.type
_entity_poly.pdbx_seq_one_letter_code
_entity_poly.pdbx_strand_id
1 'polypeptide(L)'
;MIELKVTNGQNPVKAVKLCLPEEQAYLREKLKKIGVEENKYEITVVRCYPGNLERFIKKHTSLQMLNQLALRLKRLPAVMLYEVKAFLESVQGKSCAELFCLLDSWEKPERLEEAALYFPVSMQMVRCELMGEEKSWQKRVLSVQEAAEYLESWNEQIRLQRLDEEGLRGLAYYLNDQDIKKQVFSMDAELTMRQGTLYLKFSCHLKHALTDMEAEALRADCLRLCKKSRMLPSFSAAHMEPRQRINLAVSAAGSQFICQKPSEKSGKPAYTQTEGVLLVDVAPKKDGEDRDVLFMLPASSWGIRDLMEKMGVKEEDGLFICFVDCPNLPVFTDWLWSQSEEGGFSGTLSQWNTLSLLLKELDPFAQKRLEELAEALGEIQAKSFETLHELILWAKDGILLEGITDDTALGQYCLENGYFKDQAWLLEQYQGYLDYEKIGMEWRESDGGIYTKSGYLIEGMKMEAAVFPNWPSLKEDASIRICLKKSHGEEIQVYFPEKQDGITEAWWQRMLSEAELVEIDCLVPALIPSIYEALEQLERIQTLSKRLKELENGGQLVKFQALLELWDVTDLESAIQGSFRLEEYQYYGACRSAHSLGWMLFQVQGNVELTEEEKETIDFSRYGKRMAARCGAVETSYGYLLPKGE
;
A
#
# COMPACT_ATOMS: atom_id res chain seq x y z
N MET A 1 -8.04 -47.08 15.58
CA MET A 1 -6.86 -46.22 15.50
C MET A 1 -6.40 -45.79 16.89
N ILE A 2 -7.31 -45.29 17.74
CA ILE A 2 -6.98 -44.90 19.12
C ILE A 2 -7.94 -45.61 20.07
N GLU A 3 -7.44 -46.51 20.90
CA GLU A 3 -8.17 -47.13 22.00
C GLU A 3 -7.85 -46.38 23.29
N LEU A 4 -8.88 -45.88 23.96
CA LEU A 4 -8.74 -45.08 25.16
C LEU A 4 -9.82 -45.41 26.20
N LYS A 5 -9.50 -45.16 27.47
CA LYS A 5 -10.41 -45.24 28.60
C LYS A 5 -10.73 -43.81 29.03
N VAL A 6 -12.00 -43.45 28.99
CA VAL A 6 -12.51 -42.16 29.48
C VAL A 6 -13.09 -42.36 30.87
N THR A 7 -12.60 -41.59 31.84
CA THR A 7 -13.09 -41.58 33.22
C THR A 7 -13.78 -40.25 33.51
N ASN A 8 -14.86 -40.30 34.29
CA ASN A 8 -15.49 -39.08 34.79
C ASN A 8 -14.53 -38.39 35.78
N GLY A 9 -14.17 -37.13 35.52
CA GLY A 9 -13.23 -36.37 36.36
C GLY A 9 -13.72 -36.14 37.79
N GLN A 10 -15.04 -36.19 38.01
CA GLN A 10 -15.65 -36.04 39.34
C GLN A 10 -15.96 -37.39 40.02
N ASN A 11 -15.96 -38.49 39.26
CA ASN A 11 -16.22 -39.84 39.80
C ASN A 11 -15.42 -40.91 39.04
N PRO A 12 -14.18 -41.22 39.50
CA PRO A 12 -13.24 -42.08 38.77
C PRO A 12 -13.69 -43.55 38.65
N VAL A 13 -14.74 -43.97 39.38
CA VAL A 13 -15.33 -45.32 39.30
C VAL A 13 -16.13 -45.50 37.99
N LYS A 14 -16.67 -44.40 37.43
CA LYS A 14 -17.43 -44.42 36.18
C LYS A 14 -16.48 -44.21 35.00
N ALA A 15 -16.22 -45.29 34.25
CA ALA A 15 -15.35 -45.27 33.08
C ALA A 15 -15.96 -46.00 31.88
N VAL A 16 -15.58 -45.59 30.68
CA VAL A 16 -15.94 -46.26 29.43
C VAL A 16 -14.72 -46.43 28.53
N LYS A 17 -14.59 -47.58 27.87
CA LYS A 17 -13.59 -47.80 26.82
C LYS A 17 -14.17 -47.40 25.48
N LEU A 18 -13.38 -46.67 24.68
CA LEU A 18 -13.75 -46.18 23.36
C LEU A 18 -12.64 -46.51 22.35
N CYS A 19 -13.04 -46.84 21.12
CA CYS A 19 -12.13 -47.21 20.03
C CYS A 19 -12.33 -46.25 18.85
N LEU A 20 -11.59 -45.16 18.78
CA LEU A 20 -11.75 -44.14 17.75
C LEU A 20 -11.12 -44.59 16.41
N PRO A 21 -11.70 -44.20 15.25
CA PRO A 21 -12.82 -43.26 15.10
C PRO A 21 -14.21 -43.90 15.28
N GLU A 22 -15.15 -43.17 15.87
CA GLU A 22 -16.56 -43.56 16.09
C GLU A 22 -17.54 -42.44 15.72
N GLU A 23 -18.82 -42.78 15.54
CA GLU A 23 -19.88 -41.79 15.29
C GLU A 23 -20.11 -40.86 16.49
N GLN A 24 -20.37 -39.58 16.22
CA GLN A 24 -20.57 -38.58 17.28
C GLN A 24 -21.78 -38.90 18.17
N ALA A 25 -22.84 -39.46 17.62
CA ALA A 25 -24.03 -39.87 18.38
C ALA A 25 -23.68 -40.95 19.41
N TYR A 26 -22.89 -41.94 19.00
CA TYR A 26 -22.41 -43.02 19.86
C TYR A 26 -21.50 -42.50 20.98
N LEU A 27 -20.57 -41.61 20.65
CA LEU A 27 -19.69 -40.97 21.65
C LEU A 27 -20.52 -40.20 22.70
N ARG A 28 -21.49 -39.39 22.26
CA ARG A 28 -22.39 -38.64 23.17
C ARG A 28 -23.19 -39.57 24.07
N GLU A 29 -23.73 -40.66 23.53
CA GLU A 29 -24.50 -41.63 24.31
C GLU A 29 -23.63 -42.29 25.41
N LYS A 30 -22.40 -42.69 25.06
CA LYS A 30 -21.46 -43.32 26.00
C LYS A 30 -20.98 -42.36 27.09
N LEU A 31 -20.75 -41.09 26.76
CA LEU A 31 -20.39 -40.06 27.73
C LEU A 31 -21.55 -39.75 28.70
N LYS A 32 -22.78 -39.67 28.19
CA LYS A 32 -23.99 -39.52 29.04
C LYS A 32 -24.13 -40.68 30.03
N LYS A 33 -23.85 -41.91 29.63
CA LYS A 33 -23.93 -43.10 30.52
C LYS A 33 -22.97 -43.03 31.72
N ILE A 34 -21.83 -42.35 31.59
CA ILE A 34 -20.88 -42.15 32.70
C ILE A 34 -21.10 -40.83 33.45
N GLY A 35 -22.16 -40.07 33.11
CA GLY A 35 -22.54 -38.83 33.78
C GLY A 35 -21.57 -37.68 33.53
N VAL A 36 -20.96 -37.64 32.35
CA VAL A 36 -20.00 -36.61 31.95
C VAL A 36 -20.66 -35.66 30.96
N GLU A 37 -20.69 -34.37 31.29
CA GLU A 37 -20.95 -33.28 30.34
C GLU A 37 -19.67 -32.99 29.53
N GLU A 38 -19.81 -32.42 28.33
CA GLU A 38 -18.68 -32.11 27.46
C GLU A 38 -17.52 -31.44 28.25
N ASN A 39 -16.32 -32.00 28.13
CA ASN A 39 -15.04 -31.56 28.71
C ASN A 39 -14.79 -31.81 30.21
N LYS A 40 -15.65 -32.53 30.95
CA LYS A 40 -15.40 -32.93 32.35
C LYS A 40 -14.91 -34.38 32.49
N TYR A 41 -13.87 -34.75 31.75
CA TYR A 41 -13.32 -36.12 31.75
C TYR A 41 -11.79 -36.15 31.76
N GLU A 42 -11.26 -37.32 32.12
CA GLU A 42 -9.86 -37.67 31.94
C GLU A 42 -9.72 -38.83 30.95
N ILE A 43 -8.71 -38.73 30.07
CA ILE A 43 -8.37 -39.74 29.08
C ILE A 43 -7.13 -40.51 29.55
N THR A 44 -7.24 -41.83 29.55
CA THR A 44 -6.09 -42.74 29.62
C THR A 44 -5.99 -43.50 28.30
N VAL A 45 -4.91 -43.30 27.56
CA VAL A 45 -4.68 -44.04 26.31
C VAL A 45 -4.37 -45.49 26.65
N VAL A 46 -5.07 -46.42 25.99
CA VAL A 46 -4.89 -47.87 26.17
C VAL A 46 -3.97 -48.40 25.07
N ARG A 47 -4.27 -48.07 23.81
CA ARG A 47 -3.46 -48.42 22.63
C ARG A 47 -3.64 -47.36 21.55
N CYS A 48 -2.59 -47.08 20.79
CA CYS A 48 -2.68 -46.18 19.64
C CYS A 48 -1.92 -46.75 18.43
N TYR A 49 -2.37 -46.39 17.24
CA TYR A 49 -1.67 -46.66 15.99
C TYR A 49 -1.74 -45.40 15.10
N PRO A 50 -0.62 -44.88 14.58
CA PRO A 50 0.77 -45.37 14.70
C PRO A 50 1.34 -45.29 16.13
N GLY A 51 2.39 -46.08 16.41
CA GLY A 51 3.05 -46.10 17.72
C GLY A 51 3.65 -44.74 18.12
N ASN A 52 3.85 -44.51 19.43
CA ASN A 52 4.28 -43.24 20.04
C ASN A 52 3.26 -42.09 20.00
N LEU A 53 2.10 -42.25 19.35
CA LEU A 53 1.04 -41.23 19.35
C LEU A 53 0.52 -40.91 20.76
N GLU A 54 0.54 -41.89 21.67
CA GLU A 54 0.17 -41.74 23.08
C GLU A 54 0.97 -40.66 23.84
N ARG A 55 2.19 -40.33 23.40
CA ARG A 55 3.02 -39.27 24.01
C ARG A 55 2.43 -37.88 23.81
N PHE A 56 1.58 -37.71 22.81
CA PHE A 56 0.98 -36.44 22.40
C PHE A 56 -0.43 -36.24 22.96
N ILE A 57 -1.03 -37.30 23.52
CA ILE A 57 -2.38 -37.25 24.07
C ILE A 57 -2.29 -36.95 25.57
N LYS A 58 -2.78 -35.76 25.96
CA LYS A 58 -2.84 -35.32 27.36
C LYS A 58 -4.14 -35.80 28.01
N LYS A 59 -4.17 -35.81 29.36
CA LYS A 59 -5.34 -36.24 30.15
C LYS A 59 -6.64 -35.52 29.79
N HIS A 60 -6.55 -34.24 29.41
CA HIS A 60 -7.70 -33.41 29.08
C HIS A 60 -7.81 -33.07 27.59
N THR A 61 -7.15 -33.85 26.73
CA THR A 61 -7.27 -33.66 25.28
C THR A 61 -8.71 -33.88 24.81
N SER A 62 -9.17 -33.06 23.85
CA SER A 62 -10.52 -33.14 23.30
C SER A 62 -10.79 -34.49 22.63
N LEU A 63 -11.83 -35.20 23.07
CA LEU A 63 -12.30 -36.43 22.42
C LEU A 63 -12.71 -36.20 20.97
N GLN A 64 -13.25 -35.03 20.64
CA GLN A 64 -13.62 -34.68 19.29
C GLN A 64 -12.38 -34.57 18.39
N MET A 65 -11.32 -33.90 18.87
CA MET A 65 -10.03 -33.82 18.18
C MET A 65 -9.45 -35.21 17.95
N LEU A 66 -9.38 -36.05 19.00
CA LEU A 66 -8.85 -37.41 18.88
C LEU A 66 -9.66 -38.27 17.91
N ASN A 67 -10.97 -38.10 17.88
CA ASN A 67 -11.84 -38.82 16.95
C ASN A 67 -11.58 -38.41 15.50
N GLN A 68 -11.35 -37.12 15.25
CA GLN A 68 -10.98 -36.61 13.93
C GLN A 68 -9.58 -37.08 13.50
N LEU A 69 -8.60 -37.01 14.39
CA LEU A 69 -7.26 -37.52 14.15
C LEU A 69 -7.31 -39.02 13.79
N ALA A 70 -8.02 -39.80 14.59
CA ALA A 70 -8.23 -41.22 14.34
C ALA A 70 -8.90 -41.50 12.99
N LEU A 71 -9.85 -40.64 12.58
CA LEU A 71 -10.53 -40.77 11.28
C LEU A 71 -9.60 -40.47 10.11
N ARG A 72 -8.78 -39.42 10.20
CA ARG A 72 -7.79 -39.07 9.18
C ARG A 72 -6.73 -40.15 9.05
N LEU A 73 -6.14 -40.57 10.17
CA LEU A 73 -5.15 -41.64 10.17
C LEU A 73 -5.72 -42.96 9.60
N LYS A 74 -6.99 -43.29 9.86
CA LYS A 74 -7.64 -44.48 9.29
C LYS A 74 -7.75 -44.44 7.75
N ARG A 75 -7.80 -43.25 7.14
CA ARG A 75 -7.95 -43.06 5.69
C ARG A 75 -6.62 -43.08 4.94
N LEU A 76 -5.49 -42.97 5.65
CA LEU A 76 -4.16 -42.91 5.03
C LEU A 76 -3.69 -44.28 4.50
N PRO A 77 -2.97 -44.31 3.37
CA PRO A 77 -2.24 -45.48 2.93
C PRO A 77 -1.18 -45.92 3.96
N ALA A 78 -0.84 -47.21 3.97
CA ALA A 78 0.16 -47.76 4.90
C ALA A 78 1.51 -47.03 4.83
N VAL A 79 1.94 -46.59 3.64
CA VAL A 79 3.19 -45.83 3.43
C VAL A 79 3.21 -44.53 4.23
N MET A 80 2.15 -43.73 4.14
CA MET A 80 2.02 -42.46 4.87
C MET A 80 1.96 -42.67 6.38
N LEU A 81 1.46 -43.81 6.86
CA LEU A 81 1.46 -44.16 8.28
C LEU A 81 2.88 -44.43 8.82
N TYR A 82 3.81 -44.89 7.98
CA TYR A 82 5.23 -44.97 8.35
C TYR A 82 5.86 -43.57 8.48
N GLU A 83 5.48 -42.62 7.64
CA GLU A 83 5.94 -41.23 7.75
C GLU A 83 5.41 -40.55 9.01
N VAL A 84 4.12 -40.75 9.33
CA VAL A 84 3.56 -40.30 10.62
C VAL A 84 4.34 -40.92 11.78
N LYS A 85 4.62 -42.23 11.71
CA LYS A 85 5.41 -42.91 12.76
C LYS A 85 6.81 -42.31 12.90
N ALA A 86 7.51 -42.07 11.79
CA ALA A 86 8.83 -41.44 11.79
C ALA A 86 8.78 -40.01 12.37
N PHE A 87 7.74 -39.24 12.02
CA PHE A 87 7.50 -37.92 12.59
C PHE A 87 7.31 -37.98 14.12
N LEU A 88 6.53 -38.95 14.62
CA LEU A 88 6.29 -39.16 16.05
C LEU A 88 7.54 -39.68 16.80
N GLU A 89 8.48 -40.32 16.10
CA GLU A 89 9.73 -40.85 16.65
C GLU A 89 10.87 -39.82 16.69
N SER A 90 10.79 -38.77 15.87
CA SER A 90 11.76 -37.67 15.90
C SER A 90 11.63 -36.81 17.18
N VAL A 91 12.78 -36.28 17.64
CA VAL A 91 13.13 -35.73 18.97
C VAL A 91 12.06 -34.83 19.66
N GLN A 92 12.09 -34.83 21.01
CA GLN A 92 11.18 -34.19 21.98
C GLN A 92 10.78 -32.73 21.67
N GLY A 93 9.50 -32.41 21.89
CA GLY A 93 8.96 -31.05 21.84
C GLY A 93 7.78 -30.87 20.89
N LYS A 94 7.53 -31.86 20.02
CA LYS A 94 6.48 -31.77 19.00
C LYS A 94 5.06 -31.73 19.59
N SER A 95 4.17 -30.97 18.99
CA SER A 95 2.77 -30.80 19.45
C SER A 95 1.75 -31.52 18.56
N CYS A 96 0.50 -31.66 19.03
CA CYS A 96 -0.58 -32.12 18.17
C CYS A 96 -0.81 -31.17 16.99
N ALA A 97 -0.56 -29.86 17.17
CA ALA A 97 -0.67 -28.87 16.10
C ALA A 97 0.24 -29.19 14.92
N GLU A 98 1.50 -29.52 15.19
CA GLU A 98 2.47 -29.86 14.15
C GLU A 98 2.11 -31.15 13.41
N LEU A 99 1.51 -32.12 14.12
CA LEU A 99 1.00 -33.34 13.48
C LEU A 99 -0.17 -33.00 12.53
N PHE A 100 -1.11 -32.15 12.93
CA PHE A 100 -2.17 -31.70 12.03
C PHE A 100 -1.62 -30.89 10.85
N CYS A 101 -0.59 -30.05 11.05
CA CYS A 101 0.09 -29.35 9.96
C CYS A 101 0.74 -30.30 8.95
N LEU A 102 1.38 -31.39 9.41
CA LEU A 102 1.92 -32.42 8.53
C LEU A 102 0.82 -33.13 7.73
N LEU A 103 -0.29 -33.47 8.37
CA LEU A 103 -1.42 -34.10 7.68
C LEU A 103 -2.04 -33.15 6.64
N ASP A 104 -2.12 -31.86 6.96
CA ASP A 104 -2.66 -30.84 6.06
C ASP A 104 -1.73 -30.53 4.90
N SER A 105 -0.41 -30.61 5.09
CA SER A 105 0.54 -30.37 3.99
C SER A 105 0.43 -31.43 2.89
N TRP A 106 0.06 -32.66 3.23
CA TRP A 106 -0.25 -33.71 2.26
C TRP A 106 -1.58 -33.49 1.51
N GLU A 107 -2.52 -32.76 2.10
CA GLU A 107 -3.80 -32.42 1.49
C GLU A 107 -3.77 -31.04 0.79
N LYS A 108 -2.64 -30.32 0.89
CA LYS A 108 -2.45 -28.99 0.31
C LYS A 108 -2.33 -29.11 -1.22
N PRO A 109 -3.23 -28.46 -1.98
CA PRO A 109 -3.08 -28.37 -3.43
C PRO A 109 -1.84 -27.56 -3.82
N GLU A 110 -1.27 -27.83 -5.01
CA GLU A 110 -0.12 -27.09 -5.53
C GLU A 110 -0.41 -25.60 -5.76
N ARG A 111 -1.67 -25.26 -6.06
CA ARG A 111 -2.14 -23.89 -6.28
C ARG A 111 -3.38 -23.63 -5.43
N LEU A 112 -3.40 -22.46 -4.80
CA LEU A 112 -4.53 -21.95 -4.02
C LEU A 112 -4.83 -20.53 -4.51
N GLU A 113 -6.11 -20.19 -4.58
CA GLU A 113 -6.58 -18.83 -4.85
C GLU A 113 -6.79 -18.08 -3.54
N GLU A 114 -6.64 -16.76 -3.53
CA GLU A 114 -6.81 -15.95 -2.32
C GLU A 114 -8.13 -15.17 -2.37
N ALA A 115 -8.90 -15.23 -1.30
CA ALA A 115 -10.12 -14.43 -1.17
C ALA A 115 -10.17 -13.77 0.20
N ALA A 116 -10.72 -12.56 0.27
CA ALA A 116 -10.89 -11.81 1.49
C ALA A 116 -12.35 -11.42 1.68
N LEU A 117 -12.91 -11.74 2.85
CA LEU A 117 -14.23 -11.30 3.29
C LEU A 117 -14.07 -10.20 4.33
N TYR A 118 -14.65 -9.03 4.07
CA TYR A 118 -14.62 -7.90 4.98
C TYR A 118 -15.99 -7.71 5.61
N PHE A 119 -16.06 -7.77 6.94
CA PHE A 119 -17.27 -7.46 7.69
C PHE A 119 -17.08 -6.17 8.49
N PRO A 120 -17.94 -5.14 8.32
CA PRO A 120 -17.87 -3.95 9.14
C PRO A 120 -18.04 -4.30 10.61
N VAL A 121 -17.23 -3.67 11.47
CA VAL A 121 -17.25 -3.92 12.91
C VAL A 121 -17.33 -2.61 13.68
N SER A 122 -18.03 -2.68 14.80
CA SER A 122 -18.01 -1.63 15.83
C SER A 122 -17.46 -2.20 17.13
N MET A 123 -16.60 -1.43 17.80
CA MET A 123 -16.11 -1.76 19.14
C MET A 123 -16.96 -1.04 20.20
N GLN A 124 -17.27 -1.74 21.28
CA GLN A 124 -18.01 -1.19 22.42
C GLN A 124 -17.21 -1.43 23.70
N MET A 125 -16.87 -0.35 24.39
CA MET A 125 -16.31 -0.41 25.73
C MET A 125 -17.43 -0.51 26.76
N VAL A 126 -17.34 -1.49 27.66
CA VAL A 126 -18.28 -1.72 28.74
C VAL A 126 -17.56 -1.52 30.06
N ARG A 127 -18.01 -0.55 30.86
CA ARG A 127 -17.44 -0.20 32.17
C ARG A 127 -18.43 -0.51 33.28
N CYS A 128 -17.97 -1.15 34.36
CA CYS A 128 -18.76 -1.30 35.59
C CYS A 128 -18.43 -0.17 36.57
N GLU A 129 -19.42 0.66 36.86
CA GLU A 129 -19.36 1.71 37.88
C GLU A 129 -20.05 1.22 39.16
N LEU A 130 -19.48 1.57 40.31
CA LEU A 130 -20.10 1.32 41.62
C LEU A 130 -20.71 2.61 42.13
N MET A 131 -22.01 2.59 42.37
CA MET A 131 -22.73 3.67 43.06
C MET A 131 -23.20 3.11 44.41
N GLY A 132 -22.33 3.14 45.42
CA GLY A 132 -22.57 2.47 46.70
C GLY A 132 -22.41 0.94 46.61
N GLU A 133 -23.44 0.17 46.99
CA GLU A 133 -23.46 -1.31 46.88
C GLU A 133 -23.99 -1.82 45.52
N GLU A 134 -24.54 -0.94 44.68
CA GLU A 134 -25.10 -1.32 43.37
C GLU A 134 -24.08 -1.21 42.23
N LYS A 135 -24.09 -2.22 41.36
CA LYS A 135 -23.26 -2.30 40.14
C LYS A 135 -24.07 -1.83 38.93
N SER A 136 -23.63 -0.76 38.29
CA SER A 136 -24.18 -0.30 37.00
C SER A 136 -23.18 -0.57 35.88
N TRP A 137 -23.66 -1.12 34.76
CA TRP A 137 -22.85 -1.40 33.57
C TRP A 137 -23.17 -0.39 32.48
N GLN A 138 -22.22 0.49 32.18
CA GLN A 138 -22.32 1.44 31.09
C GLN A 138 -21.68 0.89 29.82
N LYS A 139 -22.27 1.19 28.66
CA LYS A 139 -21.73 0.83 27.34
C LYS A 139 -21.49 2.10 26.53
N ARG A 140 -20.29 2.22 25.96
CA ARG A 140 -19.90 3.30 25.06
C ARG A 140 -19.36 2.71 23.76
N VAL A 141 -19.87 3.13 22.62
CA VAL A 141 -19.29 2.78 21.31
C VAL A 141 -17.98 3.55 21.16
N LEU A 142 -16.91 2.87 20.77
CA LEU A 142 -15.62 3.50 20.52
C LEU A 142 -15.63 4.18 19.15
N SER A 143 -14.96 5.32 19.05
CA SER A 143 -14.66 5.93 17.75
C SER A 143 -13.70 5.02 16.97
N VAL A 144 -13.61 5.25 15.66
CA VAL A 144 -12.69 4.50 14.79
C VAL A 144 -11.22 4.70 15.22
N GLN A 145 -10.87 5.90 15.65
CA GLN A 145 -9.53 6.24 16.15
C GLN A 145 -9.24 5.52 17.47
N GLU A 146 -10.17 5.55 18.42
CA GLU A 146 -10.05 4.82 19.70
C GLU A 146 -9.95 3.31 19.47
N ALA A 147 -10.67 2.76 18.48
CA ALA A 147 -10.62 1.33 18.15
C ALA A 147 -9.27 0.93 17.53
N ALA A 148 -8.58 1.85 16.83
CA ALA A 148 -7.31 1.57 16.17
C ALA A 148 -6.21 1.21 17.18
N GLU A 149 -6.21 1.83 18.36
CA GLU A 149 -5.27 1.56 19.45
C GLU A 149 -5.31 0.10 19.94
N TYR A 150 -6.45 -0.58 19.78
CA TYR A 150 -6.64 -1.95 20.26
C TYR A 150 -6.44 -3.00 19.17
N LEU A 151 -6.18 -2.61 17.91
CA LEU A 151 -6.10 -3.53 16.77
C LEU A 151 -5.04 -4.62 16.95
N GLU A 152 -3.82 -4.22 17.31
CA GLU A 152 -2.69 -5.15 17.45
C GLU A 152 -2.95 -6.16 18.58
N SER A 153 -3.33 -5.66 19.75
CA SER A 153 -3.67 -6.51 20.90
C SER A 153 -4.82 -7.47 20.58
N TRP A 154 -5.83 -7.01 19.83
CA TRP A 154 -6.94 -7.85 19.41
C TRP A 154 -6.50 -8.95 18.44
N ASN A 155 -5.70 -8.59 17.44
CA ASN A 155 -5.18 -9.54 16.45
C ASN A 155 -4.24 -10.56 17.08
N GLU A 156 -3.43 -10.17 18.06
CA GLU A 156 -2.60 -11.08 18.85
C GLU A 156 -3.48 -12.09 19.62
N GLN A 157 -4.56 -11.64 20.24
CA GLN A 157 -5.51 -12.54 20.92
C GLN A 157 -6.19 -13.52 19.97
N ILE A 158 -6.56 -13.09 18.76
CA ILE A 158 -7.09 -14.01 17.73
C ILE A 158 -6.05 -15.12 17.43
N ARG A 159 -4.77 -14.76 17.29
CA ARG A 159 -3.69 -15.72 17.04
C ARG A 159 -3.47 -16.68 18.22
N LEU A 160 -3.54 -16.18 19.45
CA LEU A 160 -3.34 -17.00 20.67
C LEU A 160 -4.48 -18.00 20.93
N GLN A 161 -5.67 -17.81 20.33
CA GLN A 161 -6.82 -18.69 20.51
C GLN A 161 -6.85 -19.90 19.56
N ARG A 162 -5.89 -19.97 18.64
CA ARG A 162 -5.71 -21.06 17.67
C ARG A 162 -5.53 -22.39 18.40
N LEU A 163 -6.30 -23.41 18.02
CA LEU A 163 -6.13 -24.77 18.54
C LEU A 163 -5.20 -25.63 17.71
N ASP A 164 -4.64 -26.64 18.38
CA ASP A 164 -3.85 -27.70 17.77
C ASP A 164 -4.59 -28.38 16.58
N GLU A 165 -5.88 -28.68 16.71
CA GLU A 165 -6.65 -29.33 15.62
C GLU A 165 -6.86 -28.46 14.38
N GLU A 166 -6.60 -27.16 14.45
CA GLU A 166 -6.77 -26.26 13.31
C GLU A 166 -5.66 -26.42 12.28
N GLY A 167 -4.50 -26.95 12.68
CA GLY A 167 -3.40 -27.27 11.76
C GLY A 167 -3.05 -26.10 10.83
N LEU A 168 -2.82 -26.39 9.54
CA LEU A 168 -2.66 -25.36 8.50
C LEU A 168 -4.01 -24.79 8.03
N ARG A 169 -5.13 -25.46 8.31
CA ARG A 169 -6.46 -25.03 7.87
C ARG A 169 -6.99 -23.80 8.62
N GLY A 170 -6.53 -23.55 9.84
CA GLY A 170 -7.02 -22.45 10.66
C GLY A 170 -8.54 -22.55 10.88
N LEU A 171 -9.23 -21.42 10.77
CA LEU A 171 -10.67 -21.29 10.95
C LEU A 171 -11.50 -22.06 9.94
N ALA A 172 -10.92 -22.43 8.79
CA ALA A 172 -11.62 -23.25 7.78
C ALA A 172 -12.07 -24.58 8.39
N TYR A 173 -11.38 -25.09 9.42
CA TYR A 173 -11.78 -26.28 10.16
C TYR A 173 -13.21 -26.22 10.71
N TYR A 174 -13.73 -25.04 11.04
CA TYR A 174 -15.04 -24.84 11.67
C TYR A 174 -16.18 -24.49 10.72
N LEU A 175 -15.91 -24.44 9.41
CA LEU A 175 -16.95 -24.31 8.38
C LEU A 175 -17.93 -25.49 8.50
N ASN A 176 -19.22 -25.18 8.45
CA ASN A 176 -20.30 -26.15 8.58
C ASN A 176 -20.67 -26.73 7.23
N ASP A 177 -20.77 -25.87 6.21
CA ASP A 177 -21.13 -26.28 4.86
C ASP A 177 -20.04 -27.20 4.31
N GLN A 178 -20.42 -28.44 3.96
CA GLN A 178 -19.45 -29.45 3.56
C GLN A 178 -18.83 -29.16 2.20
N ASP A 179 -19.52 -28.45 1.31
CA ASP A 179 -19.00 -28.14 -0.01
C ASP A 179 -18.06 -26.95 0.08
N ILE A 180 -18.42 -25.91 0.82
CA ILE A 180 -17.49 -24.80 1.13
C ILE A 180 -16.26 -25.30 1.88
N LYS A 181 -16.43 -26.21 2.85
CA LYS A 181 -15.31 -26.78 3.61
C LYS A 181 -14.30 -27.55 2.74
N LYS A 182 -14.75 -28.11 1.61
CA LYS A 182 -13.86 -28.76 0.62
C LYS A 182 -13.11 -27.73 -0.20
N GLN A 183 -13.75 -26.61 -0.54
CA GLN A 183 -13.17 -25.54 -1.35
C GLN A 183 -12.21 -24.65 -0.56
N VAL A 184 -12.49 -24.34 0.70
CA VAL A 184 -11.60 -23.54 1.54
C VAL A 184 -10.54 -24.43 2.18
N PHE A 185 -9.29 -24.29 1.75
CA PHE A 185 -8.15 -24.99 2.33
C PHE A 185 -7.79 -24.42 3.71
N SER A 186 -7.53 -23.12 3.77
CA SER A 186 -7.23 -22.42 5.02
C SER A 186 -7.98 -21.10 5.13
N MET A 187 -8.21 -20.65 6.37
CA MET A 187 -8.85 -19.37 6.65
C MET A 187 -8.34 -18.79 7.97
N ASP A 188 -7.97 -17.52 7.95
CA ASP A 188 -7.52 -16.76 9.11
C ASP A 188 -8.32 -15.46 9.23
N ALA A 189 -8.38 -14.88 10.42
CA ALA A 189 -9.14 -13.65 10.68
C ALA A 189 -8.26 -12.58 11.33
N GLU A 190 -8.48 -11.33 10.95
CA GLU A 190 -7.82 -10.16 11.53
C GLU A 190 -8.76 -8.94 11.49
N LEU A 191 -8.61 -8.03 12.44
CA LEU A 191 -9.18 -6.69 12.35
C LEU A 191 -8.25 -5.79 11.54
N THR A 192 -8.84 -5.01 10.63
CA THR A 192 -8.13 -4.09 9.74
C THR A 192 -8.93 -2.81 9.55
N MET A 193 -8.22 -1.72 9.27
CA MET A 193 -8.81 -0.44 8.88
C MET A 193 -8.77 -0.28 7.36
N ARG A 194 -9.87 0.23 6.77
CA ARG A 194 -9.92 0.57 5.35
C ARG A 194 -10.86 1.76 5.13
N GLN A 195 -10.37 2.81 4.48
CA GLN A 195 -11.15 4.03 4.17
C GLN A 195 -11.90 4.58 5.41
N GLY A 196 -11.23 4.65 6.56
CA GLY A 196 -11.83 5.14 7.80
C GLY A 196 -12.89 4.23 8.44
N THR A 197 -13.05 2.99 7.99
CA THR A 197 -13.97 2.01 8.59
C THR A 197 -13.22 0.79 9.12
N LEU A 198 -13.64 0.29 10.28
CA LEU A 198 -13.09 -0.91 10.91
C LEU A 198 -13.77 -2.16 10.33
N TYR A 199 -12.95 -3.12 9.89
CA TYR A 199 -13.40 -4.39 9.35
C TYR A 199 -12.78 -5.57 10.07
N LEU A 200 -13.55 -6.65 10.22
CA LEU A 200 -13.02 -7.99 10.45
C LEU A 200 -12.86 -8.66 9.09
N LYS A 201 -11.61 -8.86 8.71
CA LYS A 201 -11.19 -9.49 7.46
C LYS A 201 -10.96 -10.97 7.71
N PHE A 202 -11.61 -11.83 6.93
CA PHE A 202 -11.26 -13.25 6.81
C PHE A 202 -10.46 -13.45 5.53
N SER A 203 -9.20 -13.85 5.68
CA SER A 203 -8.32 -14.23 4.58
C SER A 203 -8.45 -15.73 4.33
N CYS A 204 -8.91 -16.11 3.15
CA CYS A 204 -9.25 -17.48 2.76
C CYS A 204 -8.34 -17.93 1.61
N HIS A 205 -7.77 -19.12 1.73
CA HIS A 205 -7.11 -19.80 0.62
C HIS A 205 -8.05 -20.88 0.05
N LEU A 206 -8.42 -20.73 -1.20
CA LEU A 206 -9.42 -21.53 -1.91
C LEU A 206 -8.73 -22.51 -2.86
N LYS A 207 -9.29 -23.71 -3.03
CA LYS A 207 -8.82 -24.67 -4.03
C LYS A 207 -9.19 -24.23 -5.45
N HIS A 208 -10.34 -23.57 -5.58
CA HIS A 208 -10.89 -23.05 -6.83
C HIS A 208 -11.70 -21.78 -6.54
N ALA A 209 -11.86 -20.93 -7.56
CA ALA A 209 -12.75 -19.78 -7.52
C ALA A 209 -14.16 -20.19 -7.09
N LEU A 210 -14.71 -19.48 -6.09
CA LEU A 210 -16.07 -19.70 -5.63
C LEU A 210 -17.06 -19.09 -6.61
N THR A 211 -18.17 -19.78 -6.85
CA THR A 211 -19.36 -19.19 -7.47
C THR A 211 -20.01 -18.18 -6.52
N ASP A 212 -20.86 -17.30 -7.04
CA ASP A 212 -21.59 -16.31 -6.21
C ASP A 212 -22.41 -16.98 -5.09
N MET A 213 -23.00 -18.14 -5.37
CA MET A 213 -23.71 -18.93 -4.37
C MET A 213 -22.79 -19.47 -3.28
N GLU A 214 -21.61 -19.96 -3.65
CA GLU A 214 -20.62 -20.47 -2.70
C GLU A 214 -19.99 -19.34 -1.87
N ALA A 215 -19.76 -18.18 -2.47
CA ALA A 215 -19.30 -16.98 -1.79
C ALA A 215 -20.30 -16.52 -0.72
N GLU A 216 -21.60 -16.53 -1.02
CA GLU A 216 -22.64 -16.18 -0.06
C GLU A 216 -22.77 -17.24 1.04
N ALA A 217 -22.61 -18.53 0.72
CA ALA A 217 -22.57 -19.60 1.71
C ALA A 217 -21.35 -19.45 2.65
N LEU A 218 -20.17 -19.12 2.11
CA LEU A 218 -18.97 -18.83 2.91
C LEU A 218 -19.19 -17.60 3.80
N ARG A 219 -19.77 -16.52 3.27
CA ARG A 219 -20.12 -15.32 4.03
C ARG A 219 -21.04 -15.65 5.21
N ALA A 220 -22.07 -16.45 5.00
CA ALA A 220 -22.99 -16.90 6.04
C ALA A 220 -22.27 -17.71 7.12
N ASP A 221 -21.34 -18.59 6.73
CA ASP A 221 -20.57 -19.40 7.65
C ASP A 221 -19.57 -18.56 8.48
N CYS A 222 -18.90 -17.58 7.87
CA CYS A 222 -18.06 -16.60 8.58
C CYS A 222 -18.87 -15.79 9.61
N LEU A 223 -20.05 -15.28 9.24
CA LEU A 223 -20.95 -14.59 10.17
C LEU A 223 -21.38 -15.47 11.35
N ARG A 224 -21.61 -16.76 11.10
CA ARG A 224 -21.92 -17.73 12.16
C ARG A 224 -20.72 -17.97 13.08
N LEU A 225 -19.50 -17.99 12.53
CA LEU A 225 -18.27 -18.07 13.34
C LEU A 225 -18.14 -16.86 14.25
N CYS A 226 -18.38 -15.63 13.75
CA CYS A 226 -18.39 -14.41 14.55
C CYS A 226 -19.36 -14.49 15.74
N LYS A 227 -20.52 -15.15 15.59
CA LYS A 227 -21.51 -15.29 16.68
C LYS A 227 -21.10 -16.27 17.78
N LYS A 228 -20.05 -17.08 17.59
CA LYS A 228 -19.55 -17.97 18.64
C LYS A 228 -18.66 -17.18 19.58
N SER A 229 -18.89 -17.32 20.88
CA SER A 229 -18.14 -16.63 21.96
C SER A 229 -16.62 -16.80 21.89
N ARG A 230 -16.16 -17.82 21.15
CA ARG A 230 -14.77 -18.14 20.93
C ARG A 230 -14.08 -17.26 19.89
N MET A 231 -14.80 -16.71 18.92
CA MET A 231 -14.22 -15.89 17.85
C MET A 231 -14.24 -14.39 18.15
N LEU A 232 -15.19 -13.96 18.98
CA LEU A 232 -15.31 -12.58 19.46
C LEU A 232 -15.21 -12.57 21.00
N PRO A 233 -14.01 -12.80 21.56
CA PRO A 233 -13.81 -12.72 22.99
C PRO A 233 -14.07 -11.28 23.46
N SER A 234 -14.75 -11.12 24.60
CA SER A 234 -14.67 -9.89 25.37
C SER A 234 -13.50 -10.01 26.35
N PHE A 235 -12.57 -9.05 26.37
CA PHE A 235 -11.45 -9.10 27.31
C PHE A 235 -11.09 -7.73 27.90
N SER A 236 -10.35 -7.76 29.02
CA SER A 236 -9.69 -6.60 29.62
C SER A 236 -8.22 -6.62 29.22
N ALA A 237 -7.72 -5.58 28.55
CA ALA A 237 -6.30 -5.47 28.25
C ALA A 237 -5.48 -5.28 29.53
N ALA A 238 -4.17 -5.56 29.50
CA ALA A 238 -3.29 -5.38 30.67
C ALA A 238 -3.24 -3.93 31.20
N HIS A 239 -3.58 -2.96 30.33
CA HIS A 239 -3.69 -1.54 30.66
C HIS A 239 -5.11 -1.09 31.04
N MET A 240 -6.09 -1.99 31.10
CA MET A 240 -7.47 -1.68 31.47
C MET A 240 -7.72 -1.89 32.96
N GLU A 241 -8.55 -1.03 33.56
CA GLU A 241 -9.03 -1.23 34.93
C GLU A 241 -9.79 -2.59 35.04
N PRO A 242 -9.75 -3.28 36.20
CA PRO A 242 -10.38 -4.60 36.42
C PRO A 242 -11.90 -4.69 36.18
N ARG A 243 -12.53 -3.61 35.71
CA ARG A 243 -13.97 -3.44 35.49
C ARG A 243 -14.33 -2.93 34.09
N GLN A 244 -13.37 -2.97 33.16
CA GLN A 244 -13.57 -2.59 31.76
C GLN A 244 -13.41 -3.81 30.85
N ARG A 245 -14.25 -3.92 29.83
CA ARG A 245 -14.12 -4.91 28.74
C ARG A 245 -14.48 -4.27 27.40
N ILE A 246 -13.84 -4.73 26.33
CA ILE A 246 -14.20 -4.34 24.97
C ILE A 246 -14.95 -5.50 24.30
N ASN A 247 -16.05 -5.18 23.62
CA ASN A 247 -16.83 -6.11 22.82
C ASN A 247 -16.79 -5.69 21.35
N LEU A 248 -16.71 -6.66 20.45
CA LEU A 248 -16.93 -6.44 19.01
C LEU A 248 -18.36 -6.79 18.61
N ALA A 249 -18.96 -5.94 17.80
CA ALA A 249 -20.21 -6.21 17.11
C ALA A 249 -19.98 -6.19 15.59
N VAL A 250 -20.13 -7.35 14.96
CA VAL A 250 -19.93 -7.56 13.52
C VAL A 250 -21.26 -7.41 12.78
N SER A 251 -21.26 -6.61 11.71
CA SER A 251 -22.43 -6.40 10.84
C SER A 251 -22.33 -7.22 9.55
N ALA A 252 -23.46 -7.79 9.13
CA ALA A 252 -23.60 -8.39 7.80
C ALA A 252 -23.85 -7.32 6.71
N ALA A 253 -24.52 -6.21 7.09
CA ALA A 253 -24.79 -5.09 6.20
C ALA A 253 -23.49 -4.31 5.93
N GLY A 254 -23.19 -4.05 4.66
CA GLY A 254 -21.95 -3.43 4.22
C GLY A 254 -20.75 -4.38 4.11
N SER A 255 -20.95 -5.69 4.30
CA SER A 255 -19.86 -6.65 4.11
C SER A 255 -19.50 -6.83 2.64
N GLN A 256 -18.20 -6.86 2.36
CA GLN A 256 -17.62 -6.94 1.02
C GLN A 256 -16.94 -8.29 0.86
N PHE A 257 -17.20 -8.97 -0.26
CA PHE A 257 -16.43 -10.14 -0.65
C PHE A 257 -15.50 -9.73 -1.79
N ILE A 258 -14.21 -9.86 -1.56
CA ILE A 258 -13.18 -9.57 -2.54
C ILE A 258 -12.46 -10.88 -2.81
N CYS A 259 -12.86 -11.57 -3.88
CA CYS A 259 -11.96 -12.52 -4.51
C CYS A 259 -10.84 -11.70 -5.13
N GLN A 260 -9.64 -11.80 -4.57
CA GLN A 260 -8.49 -11.56 -5.40
C GLN A 260 -8.54 -12.70 -6.40
N LYS A 261 -8.76 -12.41 -7.69
CA LYS A 261 -8.32 -13.40 -8.69
C LYS A 261 -6.90 -13.75 -8.26
N PRO A 262 -6.52 -15.04 -8.15
CA PRO A 262 -5.14 -15.38 -7.86
C PRO A 262 -4.35 -14.43 -8.72
N SER A 263 -3.50 -13.61 -8.10
CA SER A 263 -2.50 -12.96 -8.91
C SER A 263 -1.95 -14.13 -9.69
N GLU A 264 -2.10 -14.07 -11.01
CA GLU A 264 -1.13 -14.74 -11.81
C GLU A 264 0.17 -14.13 -11.26
N LYS A 265 0.80 -14.84 -10.33
CA LYS A 265 2.22 -15.10 -10.47
C LYS A 265 2.38 -15.83 -11.81
N SER A 266 2.00 -15.16 -12.91
CA SER A 266 2.93 -14.89 -13.98
C SER A 266 4.26 -14.69 -13.27
N GLY A 267 5.32 -15.35 -13.73
CA GLY A 267 6.65 -14.93 -13.32
C GLY A 267 6.96 -13.48 -13.74
N LYS A 268 5.94 -12.64 -13.98
CA LYS A 268 6.03 -11.25 -14.35
C LYS A 268 5.82 -10.42 -13.08
N PRO A 269 6.78 -9.55 -12.76
CA PRO A 269 6.65 -8.63 -11.65
C PRO A 269 5.47 -7.68 -11.85
N ALA A 270 4.91 -7.17 -10.76
CA ALA A 270 3.94 -6.09 -10.83
C ALA A 270 4.62 -4.80 -11.33
N TYR A 271 3.97 -4.11 -12.26
CA TYR A 271 4.50 -2.87 -12.82
C TYR A 271 4.12 -1.71 -11.92
N THR A 272 5.10 -0.86 -11.61
CA THR A 272 4.89 0.34 -10.81
C THR A 272 5.54 1.53 -11.50
N GLN A 273 4.87 2.66 -11.45
CA GLN A 273 5.45 3.95 -11.78
C GLN A 273 5.48 4.77 -10.51
N THR A 274 6.42 5.71 -10.43
CA THR A 274 6.41 6.67 -9.34
C THR A 274 5.06 7.41 -9.35
N GLU A 275 4.27 7.21 -8.29
CA GLU A 275 2.98 7.89 -8.13
C GLU A 275 3.21 9.39 -7.96
N GLY A 276 2.48 10.18 -8.74
CA GLY A 276 2.48 11.62 -8.59
C GLY A 276 1.71 12.02 -7.34
N VAL A 277 2.28 12.90 -6.53
CA VAL A 277 1.67 13.46 -5.32
C VAL A 277 1.33 14.94 -5.44
N LEU A 278 1.86 15.63 -6.45
CA LEU A 278 1.67 17.07 -6.64
C LEU A 278 1.34 17.36 -8.11
N LEU A 279 0.27 18.08 -8.37
CA LEU A 279 -0.18 18.48 -9.69
C LEU A 279 0.16 19.95 -9.94
N VAL A 280 0.79 20.22 -11.07
CA VAL A 280 1.05 21.58 -11.57
C VAL A 280 0.45 21.78 -12.94
N ASP A 281 0.07 23.01 -13.24
CA ASP A 281 -0.22 23.45 -14.59
C ASP A 281 1.03 24.11 -15.16
N VAL A 282 1.44 23.69 -16.36
CA VAL A 282 2.67 24.14 -17.02
C VAL A 282 2.33 24.69 -18.40
N ALA A 283 2.77 25.91 -18.66
CA ALA A 283 2.60 26.58 -19.94
C ALA A 283 3.90 27.26 -20.40
N PRO A 284 4.14 27.44 -21.71
CA PRO A 284 5.25 28.26 -22.19
C PRO A 284 4.98 29.75 -21.97
N LYS A 285 5.99 30.53 -21.59
CA LYS A 285 5.86 32.01 -21.44
C LYS A 285 5.73 32.79 -22.75
N LYS A 286 5.86 32.14 -23.91
CA LYS A 286 5.81 32.83 -25.21
C LYS A 286 4.36 33.10 -25.62
N ASP A 287 4.06 34.35 -25.95
CA ASP A 287 2.73 34.79 -26.36
C ASP A 287 2.18 34.00 -27.57
N GLY A 288 0.93 33.52 -27.45
CA GLY A 288 0.13 33.00 -28.57
C GLY A 288 0.03 31.47 -28.70
N GLU A 289 0.54 30.70 -27.74
CA GLU A 289 0.37 29.25 -27.69
C GLU A 289 -0.47 28.87 -26.47
N ASP A 290 -1.79 28.67 -26.68
CA ASP A 290 -2.70 28.05 -25.71
C ASP A 290 -2.29 26.56 -25.56
N ARG A 291 -1.24 26.30 -24.79
CA ARG A 291 -0.74 24.97 -24.47
C ARG A 291 -0.36 24.91 -23.00
N ASP A 292 -1.38 24.79 -22.17
CA ASP A 292 -1.31 24.39 -20.78
C ASP A 292 -1.34 22.86 -20.69
N VAL A 293 -0.52 22.28 -19.81
CA VAL A 293 -0.50 20.84 -19.52
C VAL A 293 -0.48 20.66 -18.02
N LEU A 294 -1.51 19.95 -17.54
CA LEU A 294 -1.52 19.38 -16.20
C LEU A 294 -0.46 18.28 -16.11
N PHE A 295 0.51 18.47 -15.22
CA PHE A 295 1.65 17.59 -15.06
C PHE A 295 1.80 17.12 -13.61
N MET A 296 1.87 15.80 -13.44
CA MET A 296 2.04 15.18 -12.12
C MET A 296 3.53 15.08 -11.77
N LEU A 297 3.85 15.49 -10.55
CA LEU A 297 5.14 15.38 -9.91
C LEU A 297 5.03 14.39 -8.73
N PRO A 298 6.09 13.62 -8.39
CA PRO A 298 7.42 13.80 -8.91
C PRO A 298 7.61 13.06 -10.25
N ALA A 299 8.21 13.74 -11.21
CA ALA A 299 8.54 13.18 -12.52
C ALA A 299 10.02 12.78 -12.57
N SER A 300 10.34 11.81 -13.43
CA SER A 300 11.72 11.46 -13.72
C SER A 300 12.42 12.54 -14.54
N SER A 301 13.75 12.47 -14.64
CA SER A 301 14.52 13.41 -15.46
C SER A 301 14.18 13.35 -16.94
N TRP A 302 13.85 12.15 -17.44
CA TRP A 302 13.35 12.01 -18.81
C TRP A 302 11.91 12.52 -18.95
N GLY A 303 11.05 12.35 -17.94
CA GLY A 303 9.71 12.94 -17.92
C GLY A 303 9.73 14.48 -17.96
N ILE A 304 10.59 15.12 -17.18
CA ILE A 304 10.79 16.58 -17.21
C ILE A 304 11.30 17.03 -18.57
N ARG A 305 12.31 16.34 -19.12
CA ARG A 305 12.84 16.67 -20.45
C ARG A 305 11.77 16.55 -21.54
N ASP A 306 10.98 15.48 -21.51
CA ASP A 306 9.88 15.25 -22.45
C ASP A 306 8.85 16.39 -22.38
N LEU A 307 8.50 16.84 -21.17
CA LEU A 307 7.64 18.01 -20.97
C LEU A 307 8.26 19.28 -21.58
N MET A 308 9.53 19.56 -21.32
CA MET A 308 10.22 20.73 -21.89
C MET A 308 10.24 20.69 -23.43
N GLU A 309 10.45 19.50 -24.02
CA GLU A 309 10.42 19.28 -25.47
C GLU A 309 9.02 19.49 -26.06
N LYS A 310 7.95 19.10 -25.36
CA LYS A 310 6.55 19.40 -25.73
C LYS A 310 6.24 20.90 -25.65
N MET A 311 6.73 21.56 -24.60
CA MET A 311 6.60 23.01 -24.39
C MET A 311 7.52 23.85 -25.30
N GLY A 312 8.45 23.22 -26.02
CA GLY A 312 9.33 23.92 -26.97
C GLY A 312 10.32 24.89 -26.30
N VAL A 313 10.63 24.67 -25.01
CA VAL A 313 11.56 25.48 -24.22
C VAL A 313 12.87 24.73 -23.99
N LYS A 314 13.97 25.49 -23.94
CA LYS A 314 15.31 24.94 -23.68
C LYS A 314 15.70 24.96 -22.20
N GLU A 315 15.13 25.91 -21.47
CA GLU A 315 15.44 26.20 -20.07
C GLU A 315 14.13 26.41 -19.31
N GLU A 316 14.12 26.05 -18.03
CA GLU A 316 12.92 26.14 -17.17
C GLU A 316 12.41 27.58 -17.03
N ASP A 317 13.26 28.59 -17.19
CA ASP A 317 12.88 30.00 -17.16
C ASP A 317 11.86 30.37 -18.25
N GLY A 318 11.79 29.58 -19.33
CA GLY A 318 10.80 29.72 -20.39
C GLY A 318 9.41 29.19 -20.02
N LEU A 319 9.24 28.55 -18.87
CA LEU A 319 7.98 27.99 -18.39
C LEU A 319 7.30 28.95 -17.40
N PHE A 320 5.97 28.96 -17.49
CA PHE A 320 5.07 29.42 -16.45
C PHE A 320 4.49 28.18 -15.77
N ILE A 321 4.53 28.16 -14.43
CA ILE A 321 4.16 26.99 -13.63
C ILE A 321 3.26 27.46 -12.49
N CYS A 322 2.08 26.85 -12.39
CA CYS A 322 1.15 27.08 -11.30
C CYS A 322 0.92 25.78 -10.53
N PHE A 323 0.89 25.87 -9.21
CA PHE A 323 0.36 24.79 -8.38
C PHE A 323 -1.11 24.57 -8.72
N VAL A 324 -1.57 23.31 -8.69
CA VAL A 324 -2.97 22.94 -8.90
C VAL A 324 -3.53 22.18 -7.73
N ASP A 325 -2.89 21.08 -7.34
CA ASP A 325 -3.44 20.20 -6.32
C ASP A 325 -2.36 19.33 -5.66
N CYS A 326 -2.59 18.94 -4.40
CA CYS A 326 -1.89 17.87 -3.72
C CYS A 326 -2.94 16.91 -3.13
N PRO A 327 -3.40 15.90 -3.91
CA PRO A 327 -4.63 15.15 -3.62
C PRO A 327 -4.72 14.48 -2.25
N ASN A 328 -3.58 14.16 -1.63
CA ASN A 328 -3.51 13.47 -0.34
C ASN A 328 -3.45 14.43 0.85
N LEU A 329 -3.36 15.75 0.62
CA LEU A 329 -3.17 16.78 1.64
C LEU A 329 -4.09 17.98 1.35
N PRO A 330 -5.42 17.86 1.54
CA PRO A 330 -6.38 18.92 1.22
C PRO A 330 -6.15 20.25 1.94
N VAL A 331 -5.77 20.26 3.23
CA VAL A 331 -5.60 21.54 3.97
C VAL A 331 -4.34 22.27 3.52
N PHE A 332 -3.25 21.53 3.33
CA PHE A 332 -2.01 22.02 2.74
C PHE A 332 -2.21 22.44 1.29
N THR A 333 -3.09 21.78 0.53
CA THR A 333 -3.46 22.20 -0.83
C THR A 333 -4.12 23.57 -0.81
N ASP A 334 -5.14 23.78 0.01
CA ASP A 334 -5.81 25.08 0.13
C ASP A 334 -4.84 26.17 0.57
N TRP A 335 -3.97 25.84 1.54
CA TRP A 335 -2.93 26.76 2.02
C TRP A 335 -1.89 27.09 0.93
N LEU A 336 -1.39 26.10 0.21
CA LEU A 336 -0.39 26.29 -0.84
C LEU A 336 -0.97 26.99 -2.07
N TRP A 337 -2.24 26.72 -2.39
CA TRP A 337 -2.98 27.42 -3.43
C TRP A 337 -3.11 28.91 -3.10
N SER A 338 -3.44 29.27 -1.85
CA SER A 338 -3.51 30.68 -1.43
C SER A 338 -2.16 31.40 -1.56
N GLN A 339 -1.03 30.69 -1.40
CA GLN A 339 0.30 31.24 -1.66
C GLN A 339 0.51 31.59 -3.14
N SER A 340 -0.12 30.83 -4.04
CA SER A 340 0.05 30.96 -5.50
C SER A 340 -0.92 31.96 -6.13
N GLU A 341 -2.17 32.07 -5.64
CA GLU A 341 -3.21 32.95 -6.20
C GLU A 341 -3.08 34.42 -5.74
N GLU A 342 -2.67 34.66 -4.49
CA GLU A 342 -2.67 36.01 -3.90
C GLU A 342 -1.35 36.80 -4.06
N GLY A 343 -0.28 36.21 -4.59
CA GLY A 343 0.89 36.98 -5.01
C GLY A 343 2.25 36.26 -4.94
N GLY A 344 2.67 35.71 -6.07
CA GLY A 344 4.09 35.68 -6.45
C GLY A 344 4.90 34.44 -6.06
N PHE A 345 4.30 33.43 -5.42
CA PHE A 345 5.00 32.16 -5.18
C PHE A 345 5.17 31.40 -6.49
N SER A 346 6.32 31.62 -7.14
CA SER A 346 6.71 30.98 -8.39
C SER A 346 8.02 30.23 -8.20
N GLY A 347 8.14 29.11 -8.89
CA GLY A 347 9.33 28.26 -8.82
C GLY A 347 9.61 27.64 -10.15
N THR A 348 10.84 27.16 -10.30
CA THR A 348 11.24 26.35 -11.44
C THR A 348 10.62 24.95 -11.32
N LEU A 349 10.52 24.23 -12.43
CA LEU A 349 9.96 22.87 -12.46
C LEU A 349 10.76 21.94 -11.54
N SER A 350 12.07 22.10 -11.50
CA SER A 350 12.95 21.36 -10.59
C SER A 350 12.64 21.61 -9.11
N GLN A 351 12.28 22.84 -8.72
CA GLN A 351 11.91 23.17 -7.34
C GLN A 351 10.60 22.49 -6.94
N TRP A 352 9.57 22.60 -7.78
CA TRP A 352 8.29 21.90 -7.60
C TRP A 352 8.46 20.38 -7.54
N ASN A 353 9.34 19.84 -8.37
CA ASN A 353 9.59 18.40 -8.39
C ASN A 353 10.33 17.91 -7.14
N THR A 354 11.27 18.73 -6.62
CA THR A 354 11.96 18.46 -5.34
C THR A 354 10.98 18.48 -4.18
N LEU A 355 10.09 19.49 -4.13
CA LEU A 355 9.01 19.57 -3.15
C LEU A 355 8.16 18.29 -3.17
N SER A 356 7.80 17.85 -4.38
CA SER A 356 7.00 16.64 -4.58
C SER A 356 7.70 15.35 -4.11
N LEU A 357 9.02 15.24 -4.31
CA LEU A 357 9.80 14.12 -3.75
C LEU A 357 9.77 14.12 -2.22
N LEU A 358 9.88 15.29 -1.57
CA LEU A 358 9.79 15.39 -0.11
C LEU A 358 8.41 14.98 0.40
N LEU A 359 7.34 15.44 -0.26
CA LEU A 359 5.96 15.07 0.07
C LEU A 359 5.72 13.56 -0.04
N LYS A 360 6.31 12.92 -1.05
CA LYS A 360 6.21 11.46 -1.25
C LYS A 360 6.85 10.65 -0.11
N GLU A 361 7.88 11.19 0.54
CA GLU A 361 8.55 10.53 1.67
C GLU A 361 7.80 10.65 3.00
N LEU A 362 6.75 11.48 3.07
CA LEU A 362 5.99 11.66 4.31
C LEU A 362 5.17 10.42 4.63
N ASP A 363 5.40 9.86 5.81
CA ASP A 363 4.52 8.85 6.37
C ASP A 363 3.16 9.47 6.78
N PRO A 364 2.13 8.64 7.06
CA PRO A 364 0.80 9.15 7.41
C PRO A 364 0.77 10.08 8.65
N PHE A 365 1.72 9.94 9.59
CA PHE A 365 1.81 10.81 10.76
C PHE A 365 2.41 12.17 10.39
N ALA A 366 3.44 12.20 9.55
CA ALA A 366 4.03 13.40 9.02
C ALA A 366 3.06 14.18 8.11
N GLN A 367 2.26 13.46 7.31
CA GLN A 367 1.17 14.06 6.52
C GLN A 367 0.16 14.77 7.43
N LYS A 368 -0.29 14.11 8.51
CA LYS A 368 -1.19 14.73 9.51
C LYS A 368 -0.57 15.99 10.13
N ARG A 369 0.72 15.94 10.51
CA ARG A 369 1.42 17.11 11.07
C ARG A 369 1.51 18.26 10.06
N LEU A 370 1.73 17.97 8.78
CA LEU A 370 1.79 18.98 7.72
C LEU A 370 0.44 19.67 7.52
N GLU A 371 -0.66 18.92 7.54
CA GLU A 371 -2.02 19.47 7.45
C GLU A 371 -2.33 20.41 8.63
N GLU A 372 -1.95 20.01 9.84
CA GLU A 372 -2.13 20.82 11.05
C GLU A 372 -1.24 22.06 11.06
N LEU A 373 -0.02 21.95 10.55
CA LEU A 373 0.91 23.07 10.39
C LEU A 373 0.37 24.07 9.36
N ALA A 374 -0.12 23.60 8.21
CA ALA A 374 -0.74 24.43 7.19
C ALA A 374 -1.95 25.20 7.75
N GLU A 375 -2.79 24.51 8.53
CA GLU A 375 -3.94 25.13 9.20
C GLU A 375 -3.53 26.19 10.22
N ALA A 376 -2.48 25.92 11.02
CA ALA A 376 -1.96 26.84 12.02
C ALA A 376 -1.30 28.09 11.39
N LEU A 377 -0.66 27.92 10.24
CA LEU A 377 -0.07 29.02 9.47
C LEU A 377 -1.14 29.95 8.91
N GLY A 378 -2.32 29.43 8.53
CA GLY A 378 -3.43 30.25 8.03
C GLY A 378 -3.00 31.15 6.87
N GLU A 379 -3.13 32.47 7.02
CA GLU A 379 -2.77 33.46 5.99
C GLU A 379 -1.27 33.84 5.98
N ILE A 380 -0.42 33.18 6.79
CA ILE A 380 1.02 33.46 6.80
C ILE A 380 1.64 33.05 5.48
N GLN A 381 2.25 34.02 4.79
CA GLN A 381 2.84 33.80 3.48
C GLN A 381 4.20 33.08 3.53
N ALA A 382 4.36 32.05 2.70
CA ALA A 382 5.65 31.43 2.41
C ALA A 382 6.48 32.36 1.51
N LYS A 383 7.68 32.74 1.97
CA LYS A 383 8.53 33.71 1.27
C LYS A 383 9.36 33.10 0.14
N SER A 384 9.63 31.80 0.20
CA SER A 384 10.43 31.10 -0.79
C SER A 384 10.25 29.58 -0.71
N PHE A 385 10.76 28.85 -1.70
CA PHE A 385 10.78 27.37 -1.68
C PHE A 385 11.56 26.81 -0.52
N GLU A 386 12.61 27.49 -0.07
CA GLU A 386 13.36 27.09 1.13
C GLU A 386 12.46 27.08 2.36
N THR A 387 11.56 28.05 2.51
CA THR A 387 10.57 28.04 3.60
C THR A 387 9.63 26.84 3.49
N LEU A 388 9.13 26.52 2.29
CA LEU A 388 8.29 25.31 2.11
C LEU A 388 9.05 24.03 2.43
N HIS A 389 10.32 23.95 2.04
CA HIS A 389 11.17 22.81 2.35
C HIS A 389 11.34 22.65 3.86
N GLU A 390 11.65 23.74 4.57
CA GLU A 390 11.77 23.73 6.03
C GLU A 390 10.47 23.30 6.71
N LEU A 391 9.31 23.77 6.23
CA LEU A 391 8.01 23.37 6.76
C LEU A 391 7.72 21.87 6.58
N ILE A 392 8.03 21.31 5.41
CA ILE A 392 7.84 19.88 5.15
C ILE A 392 8.80 19.04 5.99
N LEU A 393 10.05 19.45 6.12
CA LEU A 393 11.01 18.78 7.00
C LEU A 393 10.59 18.87 8.46
N TRP A 394 10.05 20.01 8.88
CA TRP A 394 9.51 20.18 10.21
C TRP A 394 8.31 19.25 10.45
N ALA A 395 7.40 19.10 9.48
CA ALA A 395 6.33 18.14 9.58
C ALA A 395 6.84 16.68 9.58
N LYS A 396 7.89 16.38 8.82
CA LYS A 396 8.53 15.06 8.75
C LYS A 396 9.11 14.66 10.12
N ASP A 397 9.99 15.49 10.67
CA ASP A 397 10.82 15.17 11.83
C ASP A 397 10.29 15.76 13.15
N GLY A 398 9.29 16.62 13.09
CA GLY A 398 8.70 17.31 14.24
C GLY A 398 7.90 16.39 15.17
N ILE A 399 7.77 16.83 16.42
CA ILE A 399 7.00 16.14 17.45
C ILE A 399 5.74 16.97 17.74
N LEU A 400 4.57 16.34 17.59
CA LEU A 400 3.29 16.93 17.97
C LEU A 400 2.93 16.50 19.39
N LEU A 401 2.85 17.47 20.29
CA LEU A 401 2.35 17.27 21.65
C LEU A 401 0.83 17.47 21.67
N GLU A 402 0.09 16.38 21.50
CA GLU A 402 -1.38 16.41 21.43
C GLU A 402 -2.01 16.96 22.73
N GLY A 403 -3.07 17.76 22.60
CA GLY A 403 -3.82 18.34 23.71
C GLY A 403 -3.22 19.62 24.30
N ILE A 404 -2.05 20.07 23.85
CA ILE A 404 -1.43 21.33 24.26
C ILE A 404 -1.78 22.42 23.26
N THR A 405 -2.77 23.26 23.55
CA THR A 405 -3.28 24.26 22.59
C THR A 405 -3.08 25.71 23.02
N ASP A 406 -2.50 25.95 24.20
CA ASP A 406 -2.23 27.28 24.73
C ASP A 406 -1.02 27.28 25.67
N ASP A 407 -0.52 28.47 25.99
CA ASP A 407 0.66 28.68 26.85
C ASP A 407 0.43 28.17 28.29
N THR A 408 -0.81 28.11 28.77
CA THR A 408 -1.09 27.56 30.11
C THR A 408 -0.88 26.05 30.13
N ALA A 409 -1.41 25.34 29.13
CA ALA A 409 -1.24 23.90 28.97
C ALA A 409 0.24 23.53 28.71
N LEU A 410 0.93 24.33 27.89
CA LEU A 410 2.35 24.11 27.62
C LEU A 410 3.19 24.30 28.88
N GLY A 411 2.94 25.35 29.66
CA GLY A 411 3.65 25.59 30.92
C GLY A 411 3.46 24.46 31.94
N GLN A 412 2.26 23.90 32.03
CA GLN A 412 2.00 22.71 32.86
C GLN A 412 2.82 21.51 32.37
N TYR A 413 2.76 21.23 31.07
CA TYR A 413 3.49 20.12 30.46
C TYR A 413 5.01 20.23 30.68
N CYS A 414 5.60 21.41 30.47
CA CYS A 414 7.04 21.64 30.61
C CYS A 414 7.53 21.46 32.04
N LEU A 415 6.70 21.79 33.02
CA LEU A 415 7.03 21.56 34.43
C LEU A 415 6.94 20.08 34.79
N GLU A 416 5.87 19.40 34.37
CA GLU A 416 5.62 17.99 34.67
C GLU A 416 6.60 17.04 33.96
N ASN A 417 6.99 17.36 32.71
CA ASN A 417 7.79 16.48 31.86
C ASN A 417 9.24 16.95 31.66
N GLY A 418 9.55 18.19 32.02
CA GLY A 418 10.88 18.79 31.91
C GLY A 418 11.50 19.07 33.29
N TYR A 419 11.34 20.30 33.78
CA TYR A 419 12.08 20.81 34.95
C TYR A 419 11.89 20.02 36.25
N PHE A 420 10.71 19.45 36.47
CA PHE A 420 10.37 18.72 37.70
C PHE A 420 9.91 17.29 37.45
N LYS A 421 10.32 16.68 36.34
CA LYS A 421 9.96 15.29 35.99
C LYS A 421 10.18 14.29 37.13
N ASP A 422 11.26 14.49 37.90
CA ASP A 422 11.63 13.65 39.05
C ASP A 422 11.29 14.27 40.42
N GLN A 423 10.58 15.41 40.43
CA GLN A 423 10.26 16.22 41.61
C GLN A 423 8.80 16.66 41.64
N ALA A 424 7.88 15.75 41.27
CA ALA A 424 6.42 16.01 41.26
C ALA A 424 5.88 16.55 42.61
N TRP A 425 6.48 16.13 43.73
CA TRP A 425 6.12 16.63 45.07
C TRP A 425 6.41 18.14 45.25
N LEU A 426 7.38 18.70 44.51
CA LEU A 426 7.72 20.12 44.55
C LEU A 426 6.69 20.95 43.77
N LEU A 427 6.20 20.40 42.65
CA LEU A 427 5.11 20.98 41.87
C LEU A 427 3.83 21.14 42.69
N GLU A 428 3.47 20.13 43.49
CA GLU A 428 2.33 20.20 44.42
C GLU A 428 2.49 21.31 45.47
N GLN A 429 3.72 21.61 45.92
CA GLN A 429 3.96 22.66 46.93
C GLN A 429 3.93 24.08 46.38
N TYR A 430 4.31 24.27 45.11
CA TYR A 430 4.26 25.56 44.44
C TYR A 430 2.98 25.77 43.62
N GLN A 431 2.05 24.82 43.68
CA GLN A 431 0.75 24.89 43.02
C GLN A 431 0.00 26.16 43.50
N GLY A 432 -0.25 27.09 42.58
CA GLY A 432 -0.86 28.40 42.87
C GLY A 432 0.12 29.58 43.00
N TYR A 433 1.45 29.34 43.01
CA TYR A 433 2.49 30.38 42.92
C TYR A 433 3.17 30.44 41.54
N LEU A 434 2.97 29.41 40.72
CA LEU A 434 3.55 29.31 39.38
C LEU A 434 2.62 29.97 38.36
N ASP A 435 3.21 30.80 37.50
CA ASP A 435 2.54 31.40 36.35
C ASP A 435 2.74 30.49 35.13
N TYR A 436 1.83 29.53 34.97
CA TYR A 436 1.92 28.52 33.90
C TYR A 436 1.89 29.15 32.51
N GLU A 437 1.08 30.19 32.31
CA GLU A 437 1.00 30.91 31.04
C GLU A 437 2.34 31.54 30.69
N LYS A 438 2.97 32.24 31.64
CA LYS A 438 4.28 32.85 31.39
C LYS A 438 5.37 31.81 31.12
N ILE A 439 5.36 30.69 31.84
CA ILE A 439 6.33 29.61 31.63
C ILE A 439 6.17 28.98 30.25
N GLY A 440 4.93 28.71 29.83
CA GLY A 440 4.66 28.17 28.49
C GLY A 440 5.05 29.15 27.38
N MET A 441 4.76 30.44 27.56
CA MET A 441 5.18 31.49 26.62
C MET A 441 6.71 31.55 26.48
N GLU A 442 7.45 31.59 27.60
CA GLU A 442 8.93 31.60 27.59
C GLU A 442 9.50 30.33 26.93
N TRP A 443 8.87 29.18 27.18
CA TRP A 443 9.27 27.91 26.55
C TRP A 443 9.02 27.93 25.05
N ARG A 444 7.84 28.38 24.61
CA ARG A 444 7.47 28.48 23.19
C ARG A 444 8.34 29.44 22.41
N GLU A 445 8.70 30.57 23.02
CA GLU A 445 9.65 31.51 22.41
C GLU A 445 11.06 30.91 22.32
N SER A 446 11.42 30.00 23.22
CA SER A 446 12.74 29.36 23.25
C SER A 446 12.89 28.22 22.25
N ASP A 447 11.87 27.41 22.03
CA ASP A 447 11.92 26.25 21.12
C ASP A 447 11.31 26.54 19.73
N GLY A 448 10.59 27.66 19.58
CA GLY A 448 10.01 28.10 18.33
C GLY A 448 8.78 27.30 17.89
N GLY A 449 8.17 26.51 18.78
CA GLY A 449 7.03 25.67 18.43
C GLY A 449 5.74 26.45 18.16
N ILE A 450 4.80 25.82 17.46
CA ILE A 450 3.53 26.41 17.00
C ILE A 450 2.34 25.64 17.56
N TYR A 451 1.30 26.36 18.00
CA TYR A 451 0.02 25.75 18.35
C TYR A 451 -0.79 25.42 17.09
N THR A 452 -1.25 24.18 17.02
CA THR A 452 -2.23 23.70 16.05
C THR A 452 -3.57 23.45 16.76
N LYS A 453 -4.62 23.09 16.02
CA LYS A 453 -5.91 22.77 16.64
C LYS A 453 -5.87 21.54 17.55
N SER A 454 -4.91 20.64 17.34
CA SER A 454 -4.81 19.36 18.02
C SER A 454 -3.69 19.31 19.06
N GLY A 455 -2.75 20.26 19.04
CA GLY A 455 -1.62 20.23 19.96
C GLY A 455 -0.54 21.28 19.67
N TYR A 456 0.64 21.05 20.23
CA TYR A 456 1.79 21.94 20.10
C TYR A 456 2.90 21.24 19.32
N LEU A 457 3.26 21.78 18.16
CA LEU A 457 4.28 21.21 17.28
C LEU A 457 5.65 21.83 17.57
N ILE A 458 6.65 21.00 17.86
CA ILE A 458 8.03 21.40 18.11
C ILE A 458 8.99 20.76 17.10
N GLU A 459 10.11 21.44 16.82
CA GLU A 459 11.18 20.87 15.99
C GLU A 459 11.73 19.61 16.68
N GLY A 460 11.88 18.51 15.94
CA GLY A 460 12.50 17.29 16.47
C GLY A 460 13.96 17.52 16.84
N MET A 461 14.56 16.61 17.62
CA MET A 461 16.02 16.63 17.79
C MET A 461 16.67 16.61 16.40
N LYS A 462 17.43 17.66 16.06
CA LYS A 462 18.19 17.78 14.80
C LYS A 462 19.08 16.56 14.60
N MET A 463 18.53 15.53 13.96
CA MET A 463 19.32 14.44 13.39
C MET A 463 19.98 14.97 12.13
N GLU A 464 21.10 14.34 11.78
CA GLU A 464 22.09 14.77 10.77
C GLU A 464 21.44 15.44 9.56
N ALA A 465 22.06 16.55 9.10
CA ALA A 465 21.61 17.37 7.98
C ALA A 465 20.88 16.55 6.92
N ALA A 466 19.59 16.84 6.73
CA ALA A 466 18.72 16.12 5.81
C ALA A 466 19.48 15.90 4.48
N VAL A 467 19.82 14.64 4.20
CA VAL A 467 20.39 14.28 2.92
C VAL A 467 19.25 14.43 1.94
N PHE A 468 19.23 15.55 1.22
CA PHE A 468 18.28 15.80 0.16
C PHE A 468 18.25 14.59 -0.76
N PRO A 469 17.06 14.15 -1.23
CA PRO A 469 16.99 13.17 -2.28
C PRO A 469 17.75 13.75 -3.46
N ASN A 470 18.98 13.27 -3.66
CA ASN A 470 19.78 13.68 -4.80
C ASN A 470 18.97 13.26 -6.02
N TRP A 471 18.63 14.25 -6.84
CA TRP A 471 18.14 14.01 -8.18
C TRP A 471 19.04 12.94 -8.80
N PRO A 472 18.52 11.76 -9.17
CA PRO A 472 19.36 10.73 -9.75
C PRO A 472 19.98 11.34 -11.00
N SER A 473 21.30 11.53 -10.97
CA SER A 473 21.99 12.14 -12.09
C SER A 473 21.72 11.28 -13.31
N LEU A 474 21.29 11.92 -14.39
CA LEU A 474 21.11 11.26 -15.67
C LEU A 474 22.43 10.56 -15.99
N LYS A 475 22.40 9.22 -16.04
CA LYS A 475 23.52 8.47 -16.58
C LYS A 475 23.57 8.82 -18.06
N GLU A 476 24.45 9.74 -18.45
CA GLU A 476 24.45 10.40 -19.76
C GLU A 476 24.38 9.41 -20.94
N ASP A 477 24.93 8.21 -20.77
CA ASP A 477 24.97 7.18 -21.81
C ASP A 477 23.74 6.25 -21.85
N ALA A 478 22.82 6.35 -20.89
CA ALA A 478 21.62 5.52 -20.83
C ALA A 478 20.43 6.19 -21.53
N SER A 479 19.52 5.37 -22.04
CA SER A 479 18.22 5.77 -22.63
C SER A 479 17.04 4.98 -22.05
N ILE A 480 17.28 3.88 -21.35
CA ILE A 480 16.27 3.13 -20.60
C ILE A 480 16.85 2.74 -19.24
N ARG A 481 16.08 2.89 -18.18
CA ARG A 481 16.38 2.40 -16.83
C ARG A 481 15.28 1.45 -16.39
N ILE A 482 15.66 0.25 -15.96
CA ILE A 482 14.72 -0.73 -15.40
C ILE A 482 15.18 -1.03 -13.97
N CYS A 483 14.32 -0.74 -13.01
CA CYS A 483 14.50 -1.03 -11.60
C CYS A 483 13.67 -2.27 -11.23
N LEU A 484 14.34 -3.29 -10.69
CA LEU A 484 13.77 -4.55 -10.23
C LEU A 484 13.83 -4.57 -8.70
N LYS A 485 12.68 -4.61 -8.02
CA LYS A 485 12.60 -4.67 -6.55
C LYS A 485 12.12 -6.06 -6.11
N LYS A 486 12.84 -6.67 -5.17
CA LYS A 486 12.54 -8.00 -4.60
C LYS A 486 11.81 -7.90 -3.26
N SER A 487 11.20 -9.00 -2.85
CA SER A 487 10.41 -9.13 -1.60
C SER A 487 11.19 -8.88 -0.29
N HIS A 488 12.52 -8.90 -0.34
CA HIS A 488 13.39 -8.60 0.82
C HIS A 488 13.92 -7.16 0.82
N GLY A 489 13.40 -6.29 -0.05
CA GLY A 489 13.83 -4.90 -0.19
C GLY A 489 15.11 -4.71 -0.99
N GLU A 490 15.68 -5.78 -1.58
CA GLU A 490 16.79 -5.65 -2.53
C GLU A 490 16.29 -4.96 -3.82
N GLU A 491 16.96 -3.87 -4.20
CA GLU A 491 16.71 -3.12 -5.42
C GLU A 491 17.88 -3.26 -6.39
N ILE A 492 17.58 -3.57 -7.66
CA ILE A 492 18.57 -3.71 -8.72
C ILE A 492 18.18 -2.78 -9.87
N GLN A 493 19.04 -1.82 -10.16
CA GLN A 493 18.85 -0.87 -11.25
C GLN A 493 19.74 -1.25 -12.44
N VAL A 494 19.10 -1.42 -13.59
CA VAL A 494 19.73 -1.80 -14.85
C VAL A 494 19.55 -0.68 -15.86
N TYR A 495 20.64 -0.30 -16.54
CA TYR A 495 20.68 0.84 -17.45
C TYR A 495 21.05 0.37 -18.85
N PHE A 496 20.25 0.73 -19.84
CA PHE A 496 20.47 0.41 -21.25
C PHE A 496 20.71 1.68 -22.08
N PRO A 497 21.59 1.65 -23.10
CA PRO A 497 22.46 0.54 -23.44
C PRO A 497 23.59 0.39 -22.42
N GLU A 498 23.83 -0.83 -21.94
CA GLU A 498 24.94 -1.07 -21.03
C GLU A 498 26.25 -1.18 -21.81
N LYS A 499 27.32 -0.53 -21.32
CA LYS A 499 28.64 -0.55 -21.98
C LYS A 499 29.38 -1.89 -21.86
N GLN A 500 28.86 -2.86 -21.11
CA GLN A 500 29.49 -4.18 -20.91
C GLN A 500 28.59 -5.32 -21.42
N ASP A 501 29.22 -6.40 -21.88
CA ASP A 501 28.59 -7.70 -22.24
C ASP A 501 28.05 -8.48 -21.01
N GLY A 502 27.66 -7.79 -19.93
CA GLY A 502 27.37 -8.39 -18.63
C GLY A 502 25.95 -8.94 -18.47
N ILE A 503 24.96 -8.38 -19.18
CA ILE A 503 23.57 -8.83 -19.11
C ILE A 503 23.35 -9.93 -20.15
N THR A 504 23.31 -11.17 -19.68
CA THR A 504 22.90 -12.33 -20.49
C THR A 504 21.39 -12.54 -20.37
N GLU A 505 20.79 -13.16 -21.39
CA GLU A 505 19.37 -13.55 -21.37
C GLU A 505 19.04 -14.38 -20.12
N ALA A 506 19.88 -15.37 -19.79
CA ALA A 506 19.68 -16.22 -18.62
C ALA A 506 19.70 -15.44 -17.30
N TRP A 507 20.59 -14.45 -17.18
CA TRP A 507 20.62 -13.58 -16.00
C TRP A 507 19.36 -12.71 -15.95
N TRP A 508 18.98 -12.09 -17.06
CA TRP A 508 17.82 -11.19 -17.13
C TRP A 508 16.52 -11.91 -16.77
N GLN A 509 16.27 -13.09 -17.36
CA GLN A 509 15.11 -13.91 -17.06
C GLN A 509 15.06 -14.32 -15.59
N ARG A 510 16.22 -14.68 -15.00
CA ARG A 510 16.30 -14.97 -13.56
C ARG A 510 15.93 -13.74 -12.73
N MET A 511 16.49 -12.58 -13.05
CA MET A 511 16.22 -11.35 -12.31
C MET A 511 14.75 -10.94 -12.38
N LEU A 512 14.11 -11.04 -13.54
CA LEU A 512 12.68 -10.79 -13.70
C LEU A 512 11.84 -11.77 -12.88
N SER A 513 12.20 -13.06 -12.87
CA SER A 513 11.47 -14.08 -12.10
C SER A 513 11.56 -13.92 -10.58
N GLU A 514 12.62 -13.27 -10.10
CA GLU A 514 12.84 -12.94 -8.69
C GLU A 514 12.25 -11.57 -8.30
N ALA A 515 11.90 -10.74 -9.28
CA ALA A 515 11.36 -9.41 -9.04
C ALA A 515 9.89 -9.49 -8.62
N GLU A 516 9.52 -8.69 -7.62
CA GLU A 516 8.13 -8.49 -7.22
C GLU A 516 7.55 -7.24 -7.88
N LEU A 517 8.35 -6.18 -7.97
CA LEU A 517 7.98 -4.92 -8.61
C LEU A 517 9.01 -4.53 -9.68
N VAL A 518 8.53 -3.96 -10.77
CA VAL A 518 9.35 -3.36 -11.82
C VAL A 518 8.92 -1.94 -12.11
N GLU A 519 9.90 -1.05 -12.11
CA GLU A 519 9.76 0.36 -12.45
C GLU A 519 10.65 0.67 -13.66
N ILE A 520 10.03 1.18 -14.73
CA ILE A 520 10.72 1.53 -15.97
C ILE A 520 10.71 3.03 -16.16
N ASP A 521 11.86 3.58 -16.49
CA ASP A 521 12.00 4.95 -16.98
C ASP A 521 12.69 4.91 -18.34
N CYS A 522 12.32 5.83 -19.22
CA CYS A 522 12.77 5.83 -20.61
C CYS A 522 12.96 7.26 -21.11
N LEU A 523 14.02 7.48 -21.90
CA LEU A 523 14.29 8.72 -22.63
C LEU A 523 13.10 9.17 -23.49
N VAL A 524 12.28 8.22 -23.93
CA VAL A 524 11.00 8.46 -24.60
C VAL A 524 9.90 7.85 -23.75
N PRO A 525 9.28 8.61 -22.82
CA PRO A 525 8.30 8.09 -21.87
C PRO A 525 7.11 7.38 -22.51
N ALA A 526 6.68 7.81 -23.71
CA ALA A 526 5.60 7.18 -24.47
C ALA A 526 5.85 5.68 -24.78
N LEU A 527 7.11 5.22 -24.77
CA LEU A 527 7.45 3.82 -25.02
C LEU A 527 7.41 2.94 -23.76
N ILE A 528 7.28 3.52 -22.56
CA ILE A 528 7.27 2.77 -21.30
C ILE A 528 6.24 1.62 -21.31
N PRO A 529 4.98 1.80 -21.75
CA PRO A 529 4.02 0.70 -21.84
C PRO A 529 4.47 -0.43 -22.78
N SER A 530 5.03 -0.08 -23.94
CA SER A 530 5.56 -1.07 -24.89
C SER A 530 6.78 -1.82 -24.34
N ILE A 531 7.61 -1.16 -23.53
CA ILE A 531 8.75 -1.80 -22.86
C ILE A 531 8.26 -2.77 -21.78
N TYR A 532 7.21 -2.43 -21.02
CA TYR A 532 6.58 -3.35 -20.07
C TYR A 532 6.12 -4.64 -20.74
N GLU A 533 5.43 -4.55 -21.88
CA GLU A 533 4.98 -5.73 -22.63
C GLU A 533 6.14 -6.56 -23.21
N ALA A 534 7.27 -5.92 -23.50
CA ALA A 534 8.46 -6.55 -24.06
C ALA A 534 9.55 -6.85 -23.02
N LEU A 535 9.24 -6.84 -21.71
CA LEU A 535 10.24 -7.02 -20.64
C LEU A 535 11.07 -8.30 -20.79
N GLU A 536 10.45 -9.40 -21.24
CA GLU A 536 11.12 -10.69 -21.47
C GLU A 536 12.00 -10.71 -22.73
N GLN A 537 12.00 -9.65 -23.54
CA GLN A 537 12.70 -9.59 -24.83
C GLN A 537 13.92 -8.67 -24.71
N LEU A 538 14.92 -9.11 -23.93
CA LEU A 538 16.12 -8.34 -23.62
C LEU A 538 16.81 -7.77 -24.88
N GLU A 539 16.96 -8.57 -25.92
CA GLU A 539 17.58 -8.15 -27.19
C GLU A 539 16.85 -6.95 -27.80
N ARG A 540 15.51 -6.93 -27.76
CA ARG A 540 14.73 -5.80 -28.27
C ARG A 540 14.88 -4.55 -27.41
N ILE A 541 14.91 -4.69 -26.09
CA ILE A 541 15.18 -3.57 -25.17
C ILE A 541 16.57 -3.00 -25.45
N GLN A 542 17.57 -3.86 -25.66
CA GLN A 542 18.91 -3.43 -26.02
C GLN A 542 18.93 -2.72 -27.38
N THR A 543 18.28 -3.26 -28.41
CA THR A 543 18.20 -2.62 -29.74
C THR A 543 17.49 -1.28 -29.68
N LEU A 544 16.35 -1.18 -28.98
CA LEU A 544 15.66 0.10 -28.76
C LEU A 544 16.58 1.09 -28.06
N SER A 545 17.21 0.70 -26.95
CA SER A 545 18.03 1.61 -26.16
C SER A 545 19.19 2.22 -26.96
N LYS A 546 19.87 1.41 -27.78
CA LYS A 546 20.92 1.87 -28.69
C LYS A 546 20.35 2.83 -29.73
N ARG A 547 19.22 2.48 -30.32
CA ARG A 547 18.56 3.29 -31.34
C ARG A 547 18.11 4.65 -30.79
N LEU A 548 17.56 4.71 -29.58
CA LEU A 548 17.21 5.96 -28.91
C LEU A 548 18.43 6.87 -28.72
N LYS A 549 19.58 6.31 -28.34
CA LYS A 549 20.84 7.07 -28.24
C LYS A 549 21.35 7.56 -29.59
N GLU A 550 21.24 6.76 -30.65
CA GLU A 550 21.58 7.21 -32.01
C GLU A 550 20.71 8.39 -32.45
N LEU A 551 19.40 8.31 -32.20
CA LEU A 551 18.46 9.38 -32.53
C LEU A 551 18.72 10.64 -31.72
N GLU A 552 19.01 10.49 -30.43
CA GLU A 552 19.40 11.61 -29.57
C GLU A 552 20.67 12.29 -30.06
N ASN A 553 21.74 11.54 -30.28
CA ASN A 553 23.02 12.05 -30.77
C ASN A 553 22.89 12.68 -32.18
N GLY A 554 21.99 12.14 -33.01
CA GLY A 554 21.66 12.67 -34.34
C GLY A 554 20.67 13.84 -34.35
N GLY A 555 20.17 14.28 -33.19
CA GLY A 555 19.17 15.36 -33.09
C GLY A 555 17.82 15.02 -33.72
N GLN A 556 17.49 13.73 -33.87
CA GLN A 556 16.24 13.24 -34.46
C GLN A 556 15.25 12.68 -33.41
N LEU A 557 15.62 12.66 -32.13
CA LEU A 557 14.80 12.10 -31.05
C LEU A 557 13.40 12.76 -30.96
N VAL A 558 13.35 14.10 -30.95
CA VAL A 558 12.08 14.84 -30.86
C VAL A 558 11.17 14.59 -32.06
N LYS A 559 11.76 14.42 -33.25
CA LYS A 559 11.03 14.03 -34.44
C LYS A 559 10.44 12.62 -34.32
N PHE A 560 11.20 11.70 -33.72
CA PHE A 560 10.72 10.35 -33.46
C PHE A 560 9.58 10.34 -32.43
N GLN A 561 9.70 11.09 -31.32
CA GLN A 561 8.61 11.30 -30.35
C GLN A 561 7.33 11.82 -31.02
N ALA A 562 7.45 12.83 -31.90
CA ALA A 562 6.32 13.33 -32.68
C ALA A 562 5.67 12.24 -33.53
N LEU A 563 6.48 11.38 -34.17
CA LEU A 563 5.97 10.30 -35.04
C LEU A 563 5.32 9.17 -34.25
N LEU A 564 5.74 8.93 -33.01
CA LEU A 564 5.07 7.96 -32.13
C LEU A 564 3.62 8.39 -31.82
N GLU A 565 3.34 9.68 -31.65
CA GLU A 565 1.97 10.18 -31.51
C GLU A 565 1.14 9.98 -32.78
N LEU A 566 1.77 10.03 -33.96
CA LEU A 566 1.10 9.82 -35.25
C LEU A 566 0.82 8.34 -35.53
N TRP A 567 1.78 7.46 -35.21
CA TRP A 567 1.71 6.04 -35.58
C TRP A 567 0.84 5.19 -34.65
N ASP A 568 0.40 5.75 -33.51
CA ASP A 568 -0.36 5.03 -32.49
C ASP A 568 0.30 3.67 -32.16
N VAL A 569 1.58 3.73 -31.82
CA VAL A 569 2.42 2.53 -31.68
C VAL A 569 1.94 1.68 -30.51
N THR A 570 1.51 0.45 -30.80
CA THR A 570 1.00 -0.50 -29.81
C THR A 570 2.03 -1.53 -29.34
N ASP A 571 3.19 -1.62 -30.01
CA ASP A 571 4.23 -2.59 -29.69
C ASP A 571 5.66 -2.07 -29.96
N LEU A 572 6.62 -2.67 -29.25
CA LEU A 572 8.03 -2.26 -29.28
C LEU A 572 8.69 -2.46 -30.65
N GLU A 573 8.30 -3.49 -31.40
CA GLU A 573 8.90 -3.81 -32.70
C GLU A 573 8.51 -2.74 -33.74
N SER A 574 7.23 -2.36 -33.77
CA SER A 574 6.73 -1.26 -34.59
C SER A 574 7.44 0.07 -34.27
N ALA A 575 7.71 0.35 -32.98
CA ALA A 575 8.49 1.53 -32.58
C ALA A 575 9.91 1.51 -33.17
N ILE A 576 10.60 0.38 -33.04
CA ILE A 576 11.97 0.21 -33.55
C ILE A 576 11.99 0.35 -35.07
N GLN A 577 11.09 -0.29 -35.80
CA GLN A 577 11.03 -0.21 -37.26
C GLN A 577 10.69 1.20 -37.73
N GLY A 578 9.72 1.86 -37.09
CA GLY A 578 9.35 3.24 -37.37
C GLY A 578 10.51 4.20 -37.17
N SER A 579 11.37 3.96 -36.18
CA SER A 579 12.57 4.78 -35.93
C SER A 579 13.54 4.88 -37.12
N PHE A 580 13.48 3.97 -38.10
CA PHE A 580 14.29 4.00 -39.33
C PHE A 580 13.61 4.74 -40.49
N ARG A 581 12.32 5.07 -40.37
CA ARG A 581 11.50 5.67 -41.43
C ARG A 581 11.24 7.17 -41.21
N LEU A 582 12.03 7.82 -40.35
CA LEU A 582 11.89 9.25 -40.03
C LEU A 582 11.98 10.14 -41.28
N GLU A 583 12.72 9.73 -42.31
CA GLU A 583 12.95 10.53 -43.51
C GLU A 583 11.69 10.75 -44.36
N GLU A 584 10.68 9.89 -44.20
CA GLU A 584 9.38 9.98 -44.87
C GLU A 584 8.57 11.21 -44.44
N TYR A 585 8.96 11.87 -43.35
CA TYR A 585 8.30 13.05 -42.82
C TYR A 585 9.25 14.23 -42.75
N GLN A 586 8.75 15.42 -43.04
CA GLN A 586 9.37 16.70 -42.67
C GLN A 586 8.85 17.10 -41.28
N TYR A 587 9.75 17.61 -40.45
CA TYR A 587 9.44 17.96 -39.07
C TYR A 587 9.64 19.46 -38.85
N TYR A 588 8.60 20.12 -38.34
CA TYR A 588 8.56 21.53 -38.05
C TYR A 588 8.42 21.74 -36.54
N GLY A 589 9.46 21.39 -35.79
CA GLY A 589 9.48 21.50 -34.33
C GLY A 589 9.48 22.92 -33.77
N ALA A 590 9.65 23.95 -34.60
CA ALA A 590 9.48 25.35 -34.21
C ALA A 590 8.03 25.84 -34.41
N CYS A 591 7.20 25.09 -35.14
CA CYS A 591 5.80 25.39 -35.32
C CYS A 591 5.02 24.54 -34.31
N ARG A 592 4.49 25.18 -33.27
CA ARG A 592 3.72 24.54 -32.20
C ARG A 592 2.29 25.08 -32.12
N SER A 593 1.83 25.74 -33.18
CA SER A 593 0.45 26.18 -33.29
C SER A 593 0.09 26.30 -34.76
N ALA A 594 -1.21 26.25 -35.07
CA ALA A 594 -1.65 26.54 -36.43
C ALA A 594 -1.24 27.96 -36.86
N HIS A 595 -1.15 28.90 -35.91
CA HIS A 595 -0.62 30.24 -36.14
C HIS A 595 0.83 30.19 -36.64
N SER A 596 1.73 29.58 -35.85
CA SER A 596 3.17 29.53 -36.18
C SER A 596 3.46 28.72 -37.45
N LEU A 597 2.70 27.65 -37.70
CA LEU A 597 2.75 26.92 -38.97
C LEU A 597 2.29 27.81 -40.14
N GLY A 598 1.15 28.47 -39.98
CA GLY A 598 0.58 29.35 -41.00
C GLY A 598 1.53 30.48 -41.36
N TRP A 599 2.11 31.12 -40.34
CA TRP A 599 3.14 32.14 -40.49
C TRP A 599 4.35 31.63 -41.28
N MET A 600 4.94 30.52 -40.85
CA MET A 600 6.12 29.94 -41.48
C MET A 600 5.84 29.57 -42.94
N LEU A 601 4.72 28.88 -43.22
CA LEU A 601 4.34 28.51 -44.58
C LEU A 601 4.04 29.74 -45.44
N PHE A 602 3.45 30.79 -44.86
CA PHE A 602 3.18 32.03 -45.57
C PHE A 602 4.49 32.74 -45.99
N GLN A 603 5.47 32.82 -45.09
CA GLN A 603 6.79 33.37 -45.39
C GLN A 603 7.53 32.54 -46.47
N VAL A 604 7.58 31.22 -46.30
CA VAL A 604 8.31 30.32 -47.20
C VAL A 604 7.67 30.22 -48.59
N GLN A 605 6.34 30.18 -48.68
CA GLN A 605 5.64 30.07 -49.98
C GLN A 605 5.44 31.42 -50.67
N GLY A 606 5.24 32.49 -49.89
CA GLY A 606 4.99 33.83 -50.41
C GLY A 606 6.26 34.56 -50.83
N ASN A 607 7.41 34.28 -50.20
CA ASN A 607 8.61 35.10 -50.29
C ASN A 607 8.30 36.60 -50.12
N VAL A 608 7.38 36.92 -49.21
CA VAL A 608 6.89 38.28 -48.92
C VAL A 608 7.37 38.67 -47.53
N GLU A 609 8.07 39.80 -47.43
CA GLU A 609 8.33 40.46 -46.15
C GLU A 609 7.09 41.26 -45.76
N LEU A 610 6.47 40.89 -44.63
CA LEU A 610 5.30 41.58 -44.09
C LEU A 610 5.73 42.66 -43.09
N THR A 611 5.05 43.80 -43.12
CA THR A 611 5.13 44.86 -42.10
C THR A 611 4.45 44.43 -40.79
N GLU A 612 4.80 45.01 -39.64
CA GLU A 612 4.17 44.69 -38.33
C GLU A 612 2.64 44.82 -38.36
N GLU A 613 2.10 45.79 -39.09
CA GLU A 613 0.65 45.97 -39.25
C GLU A 613 -0.01 44.86 -40.08
N GLU A 614 0.66 44.35 -41.11
CA GLU A 614 0.18 43.19 -41.89
C GLU A 614 0.23 41.90 -41.07
N LYS A 615 1.21 41.79 -40.18
CA LYS A 615 1.38 40.63 -39.29
C LYS A 615 0.25 40.54 -38.25
N GLU A 616 -0.24 41.68 -37.77
CA GLU A 616 -1.37 41.75 -36.83
C GLU A 616 -2.74 41.55 -37.52
N THR A 617 -2.85 41.86 -38.82
CA THR A 617 -4.13 41.79 -39.55
C THR A 617 -4.39 40.46 -40.24
N ILE A 618 -3.35 39.69 -40.58
CA ILE A 618 -3.50 38.38 -41.22
C ILE A 618 -3.82 37.30 -40.17
N ASP A 619 -4.92 36.58 -40.38
CA ASP A 619 -5.29 35.42 -39.57
C ASP A 619 -4.45 34.18 -39.96
N PHE A 620 -3.21 34.15 -39.47
CA PHE A 620 -2.28 33.02 -39.69
C PHE A 620 -2.79 31.72 -39.09
N SER A 621 -3.57 31.77 -38.01
CA SER A 621 -4.18 30.58 -37.40
C SER A 621 -5.11 29.89 -38.38
N ARG A 622 -6.01 30.64 -39.04
CA ARG A 622 -6.91 30.11 -40.05
C ARG A 622 -6.17 29.67 -41.31
N TYR A 623 -5.15 30.41 -41.74
CA TYR A 623 -4.32 30.02 -42.88
C TYR A 623 -3.59 28.70 -42.61
N GLY A 624 -2.93 28.58 -41.46
CA GLY A 624 -2.21 27.38 -41.06
C GLY A 624 -3.09 26.14 -40.93
N LYS A 625 -4.28 26.25 -40.32
CA LYS A 625 -5.25 25.14 -40.29
C LYS A 625 -5.63 24.65 -41.69
N ARG A 626 -5.85 25.58 -42.64
CA ARG A 626 -6.16 25.24 -44.04
C ARG A 626 -4.97 24.61 -44.75
N MET A 627 -3.76 25.11 -44.53
CA MET A 627 -2.55 24.55 -45.14
C MET A 627 -2.19 23.19 -44.56
N ALA A 628 -2.33 23.00 -43.26
CA ALA A 628 -2.17 21.69 -42.63
C ALA A 628 -3.09 20.65 -43.27
N ALA A 629 -4.39 20.97 -43.40
CA ALA A 629 -5.35 20.09 -44.07
C ALA A 629 -5.01 19.84 -45.55
N ARG A 630 -4.54 20.85 -46.29
CA ARG A 630 -4.19 20.73 -47.71
C ARG A 630 -2.96 19.86 -47.95
N CYS A 631 -1.94 20.04 -47.12
CA CYS A 631 -0.64 19.36 -47.28
C CYS A 631 -0.59 18.03 -46.51
N GLY A 632 -1.63 17.69 -45.74
CA GLY A 632 -1.62 16.52 -44.87
C GLY A 632 -0.70 16.67 -43.65
N ALA A 633 -0.42 17.90 -43.22
CA ALA A 633 0.37 18.12 -42.02
C ALA A 633 -0.46 17.77 -40.77
N VAL A 634 0.16 17.04 -39.85
CA VAL A 634 -0.45 16.61 -38.60
C VAL A 634 0.20 17.36 -37.44
N GLU A 635 -0.64 17.91 -36.57
CA GLU A 635 -0.20 18.53 -35.31
C GLU A 635 0.07 17.45 -34.26
N THR A 636 1.18 17.61 -33.54
CA THR A 636 1.60 16.77 -32.41
C THR A 636 1.94 17.68 -31.22
N SER A 637 2.08 17.11 -30.04
CA SER A 637 2.59 17.82 -28.85
C SER A 637 4.00 18.38 -29.12
N TYR A 638 4.76 17.74 -30.01
CA TYR A 638 6.12 18.10 -30.38
C TYR A 638 6.19 19.05 -31.61
N GLY A 639 5.07 19.51 -32.13
CA GLY A 639 4.99 20.39 -33.31
C GLY A 639 4.37 19.71 -34.53
N TYR A 640 4.67 20.18 -35.73
CA TYR A 640 4.03 19.67 -36.94
C TYR A 640 4.87 18.65 -37.70
N LEU A 641 4.21 17.59 -38.15
CA LEU A 641 4.76 16.60 -39.08
C LEU A 641 4.08 16.74 -40.43
N LEU A 642 4.86 16.73 -41.50
CA LEU A 642 4.35 16.77 -42.87
C LEU A 642 4.86 15.53 -43.62
N PRO A 643 3.99 14.65 -44.14
CA PRO A 643 4.43 13.57 -45.01
C PRO A 643 5.14 14.14 -46.24
N LYS A 644 6.32 13.63 -46.56
CA LYS A 644 6.92 13.88 -47.88
C LYS A 644 6.09 13.11 -48.89
N GLY A 645 5.25 13.80 -49.65
CA GLY A 645 4.67 13.22 -50.86
C GLY A 645 5.77 12.88 -51.86
N GLU A 646 5.57 11.81 -52.65
CA GLU A 646 6.36 11.52 -53.85
C GLU A 646 6.31 12.67 -54.86
#